data_AF-A0A966FAM5-F1
#
_entry.id   AF-A0A966FAM5-F1
#
_cell.length_a   1.000
_cell.length_b   1.000
_cell.length_c   1.000
_cell.angle_alpha   90.00
_cell.angle_beta   90.00
_cell.angle_gamma   90.00
#
_symmetry.space_group_name_H-M   'P 1'
#
loop_
_entity.id
_entity.type
_entity.pdbx_description
1 polymer ?
#
loop_
_entity_poly.entity_id
_entity_poly.type
_entity_poly.pdbx_seq_one_letter_code
_entity_poly.pdbx_strand_id
1 'polypeptide(L)'
;MMISGDNFQFGQKRTEYSYYFSRYGHIWGWASWRRAWIKNDDSMQLWQELRENNWLKDVLGNDQAIAYWSRIFQSVYDGFNTWDYIWVFTMWANNGLCILPEVNLISNIGFGSGTHTTTSNSPFANMKVNTMDFPLKHPQTIIRNIEADNFTEQSQFSRATLSNTKLEKKCKVCDSDSHYFANAKILQKYDVKYYQCGNCGFIQTEEPYWLSEAYSEAIAPSDVGLLYRNNMMANITAKLLFNYFDHKAKFLDYGGGYGVFVRLMRDQGFDFYWQDKYCQNLFATGFELKKKDKSDLLLITAFELFEHLTYPIQELEEMLKIAPNILFSTSLLPENNPKPDQWWYYTPHEGQHIAIYTQKSLEILAEKYNLKLYTDGSSLHLFTTNKNLPENLFDLIKTGNVKTPTKESFLSHDFNQVVSKILNKNLTLNITDSVYIPEPQSPIILIDGVFFQLYKTGIARVWKSLLEQWANTDFANHILVLDRANTAPKINGIRYRTIPPYDYNNTEADKQILQQICHEEGAELFISSYYTTPIDTLSVFMAYDMIPEVIGGNLNDPMWIEKHKAINHASGFIAISENTAKDINKFFPNVPTESITVAHCGVDSLFSPASDTEIQNFKHKYGINKPYFLLGGLGGYKNSILFFQAFSQLANKQSFDIVATGAGSQLPPEWRQLTAGCTFHGLQLTDEELRLAYAGAIALVYPSKYEGFGMPVVEAMACGCPVITTPNASLPEVGGEAVIYVNDDDIEGMANALCDVQKPSLRRNLIQAGLQQAQKFSWITMAEIIKAALFNAISPQIKLTDSNYLIIPDWQTEEETLTAELYNLISTLAKNALLINQGWGVSTSTLDGGVITLVIYTTGITEEDANLFLSGIAMNLMMEEELDLENTLEFALINNLNEQKWQNLLPKITAKIKLKCDNQELVNQSLFEDLITINSEGNNYVIFPDWKADQEQLAMTISEVLKHISQEENAILLVNLNNADGEEVGLFFSEIVMNLMLNEGIELSENINVSFVNFTVNQWQSLGKLIKEKININCELLPDNLVI
;
A
#
# COMPACT_ATOMS: atom_id res chain seq x y z
N MET A 1 22.67 59.16 -24.04
CA MET A 1 22.91 58.09 -25.03
C MET A 1 21.92 56.95 -24.85
N MET A 2 21.52 56.63 -23.63
CA MET A 2 20.40 55.73 -23.36
C MET A 2 19.56 56.24 -22.19
N ILE A 3 18.42 55.59 -21.97
CA ILE A 3 17.62 55.67 -20.76
C ILE A 3 17.49 54.26 -20.18
N SER A 4 17.39 54.13 -18.86
CA SER A 4 17.00 52.87 -18.20
C SER A 4 15.83 53.08 -17.27
N GLY A 5 15.09 52.01 -16.95
CA GLY A 5 13.99 52.03 -15.98
C GLY A 5 14.41 51.58 -14.57
N ASP A 6 15.58 50.97 -14.42
CA ASP A 6 16.09 50.56 -13.11
C ASP A 6 16.85 51.68 -12.36
N ASN A 7 16.90 51.55 -11.04
CA ASN A 7 17.69 52.43 -10.18
C ASN A 7 18.29 51.64 -9.01
N PHE A 8 19.62 51.42 -9.09
CA PHE A 8 20.38 50.67 -8.10
C PHE A 8 20.94 51.49 -6.92
N GLN A 9 20.26 52.59 -6.56
CA GLN A 9 20.60 53.39 -5.38
C GLN A 9 19.89 52.88 -4.10
N PHE A 10 19.13 51.78 -4.17
CA PHE A 10 18.44 51.14 -3.05
C PHE A 10 17.58 52.10 -2.20
N GLY A 11 16.87 53.02 -2.87
CA GLY A 11 15.99 54.00 -2.22
C GLY A 11 16.69 55.26 -1.71
N GLN A 12 18.01 55.40 -1.91
CA GLN A 12 18.72 56.64 -1.60
C GLN A 12 18.38 57.72 -2.64
N LYS A 13 17.92 58.87 -2.15
CA LYS A 13 17.58 60.02 -2.97
C LYS A 13 18.84 60.76 -3.43
N ARG A 14 19.03 60.95 -4.72
CA ARG A 14 20.19 61.60 -5.36
C ARG A 14 19.88 62.95 -5.97
N THR A 15 18.61 63.23 -6.24
CA THR A 15 18.19 64.53 -6.77
C THR A 15 16.77 64.90 -6.36
N GLU A 16 16.43 66.17 -6.51
CA GLU A 16 15.06 66.67 -6.39
C GLU A 16 14.27 66.60 -7.70
N TYR A 17 14.92 66.23 -8.80
CA TYR A 17 14.33 66.03 -10.13
C TYR A 17 13.77 64.62 -10.30
N SER A 18 12.99 64.37 -11.35
CA SER A 18 12.42 63.05 -11.61
C SER A 18 13.46 62.01 -12.07
N TYR A 19 14.62 62.47 -12.55
CA TYR A 19 15.72 61.64 -13.04
C TYR A 19 17.05 62.37 -12.93
N TYR A 20 18.15 61.63 -13.03
CA TYR A 20 19.51 62.17 -13.09
C TYR A 20 20.32 61.52 -14.23
N PHE A 21 21.47 62.10 -14.54
CA PHE A 21 22.38 61.57 -15.55
C PHE A 21 23.52 60.79 -14.89
N SER A 22 23.74 59.56 -15.32
CA SER A 22 24.80 58.66 -14.83
C SER A 22 25.70 58.23 -15.98
N ARG A 23 26.97 57.91 -15.73
CA ARG A 23 27.80 57.23 -16.73
C ARG A 23 27.46 55.75 -16.86
N TYR A 24 26.80 55.15 -15.87
CA TYR A 24 26.40 53.75 -15.89
C TYR A 24 25.07 53.59 -16.62
N GLY A 25 25.09 52.77 -17.67
CA GLY A 25 23.91 52.40 -18.44
C GLY A 25 23.42 51.01 -18.04
N HIS A 26 22.51 50.95 -17.07
CA HIS A 26 21.89 49.69 -16.67
C HIS A 26 20.88 49.21 -17.72
N ILE A 27 20.72 47.90 -17.89
CA ILE A 27 20.02 47.32 -19.05
C ILE A 27 18.61 46.79 -18.75
N TRP A 28 18.02 47.07 -17.59
CA TRP A 28 16.68 46.59 -17.28
C TRP A 28 15.63 47.62 -17.72
N GLY A 29 14.91 47.25 -18.78
CA GLY A 29 13.97 48.13 -19.50
C GLY A 29 14.62 49.40 -20.02
N TRP A 30 15.69 49.21 -20.79
CA TRP A 30 16.45 50.27 -21.42
C TRP A 30 15.88 50.64 -22.80
N ALA A 31 16.20 51.85 -23.24
CA ALA A 31 16.04 52.26 -24.63
C ALA A 31 17.17 53.19 -25.07
N SER A 32 17.49 53.19 -26.36
CA SER A 32 18.44 54.12 -26.98
C SER A 32 17.90 54.67 -28.29
N TRP A 33 18.59 55.66 -28.83
CA TRP A 33 18.25 56.29 -30.10
C TRP A 33 19.15 55.76 -31.20
N ARG A 34 18.63 55.61 -32.42
CA ARG A 34 19.40 55.22 -33.62
C ARG A 34 20.71 56.01 -33.77
N ARG A 35 20.67 57.33 -33.54
CA ARG A 35 21.85 58.22 -33.61
C ARG A 35 22.95 57.88 -32.59
N ALA A 36 22.60 57.26 -31.47
CA ALA A 36 23.55 56.80 -30.46
C ALA A 36 24.01 55.37 -30.79
N TRP A 37 23.09 54.49 -31.21
CA TRP A 37 23.40 53.09 -31.52
C TRP A 37 24.35 52.91 -32.70
N ILE A 38 24.34 53.82 -33.69
CA ILE A 38 25.30 53.81 -34.81
C ILE A 38 26.76 53.91 -34.33
N LYS A 39 27.02 54.38 -33.11
CA LYS A 39 28.36 54.47 -32.52
C LYS A 39 28.86 53.17 -31.89
N ASN A 40 28.03 52.13 -31.83
CA ASN A 40 28.36 50.86 -31.19
C ASN A 40 29.57 50.20 -31.86
N ASP A 41 30.59 49.89 -31.06
CA ASP A 41 31.83 49.25 -31.52
C ASP A 41 31.79 47.75 -31.17
N ASP A 42 31.06 46.97 -31.97
CA ASP A 42 30.88 45.53 -31.77
C ASP A 42 32.21 44.75 -31.75
N SER A 43 33.24 45.29 -32.39
CA SER A 43 34.58 44.69 -32.45
C SER A 43 35.52 45.12 -31.32
N MET A 44 35.10 46.06 -30.47
CA MET A 44 35.93 46.72 -29.46
C MET A 44 37.30 47.19 -30.02
N GLN A 45 37.33 47.71 -31.26
CA GLN A 45 38.57 48.16 -31.91
C GLN A 45 39.28 49.24 -31.09
N LEU A 46 38.52 50.16 -30.50
CA LEU A 46 39.07 51.25 -29.69
C LEU A 46 39.69 50.75 -28.36
N TRP A 47 39.33 49.56 -27.88
CA TRP A 47 39.89 49.01 -26.64
C TRP A 47 41.40 48.74 -26.75
N GLN A 48 41.88 48.31 -27.92
CA GLN A 48 43.32 48.08 -28.15
C GLN A 48 44.15 49.34 -27.90
N GLU A 49 43.62 50.51 -28.29
CA GLU A 49 44.30 51.80 -28.13
C GLU A 49 44.12 52.38 -26.73
N LEU A 50 42.94 52.21 -26.14
CA LEU A 50 42.57 52.81 -24.86
C LEU A 50 43.08 52.03 -23.64
N ARG A 51 43.32 50.72 -23.73
CA ARG A 51 43.75 49.91 -22.59
C ARG A 51 45.17 50.21 -22.10
N GLU A 52 46.03 50.71 -22.99
CA GLU A 52 47.45 50.99 -22.71
C GLU A 52 47.67 52.41 -22.14
N ASN A 53 46.62 53.22 -22.05
CA ASN A 53 46.70 54.59 -21.52
C ASN A 53 45.83 54.76 -20.25
N ASN A 54 45.89 55.94 -19.62
CA ASN A 54 45.18 56.21 -18.37
C ASN A 54 43.67 56.47 -18.55
N TRP A 55 43.09 56.25 -19.74
CA TRP A 55 41.70 56.61 -20.04
C TRP A 55 40.70 56.01 -19.06
N LEU A 56 40.81 54.72 -18.72
CA LEU A 56 39.85 54.09 -17.80
C LEU A 56 39.95 54.68 -16.39
N LYS A 57 41.12 55.18 -15.99
CA LYS A 57 41.34 55.92 -14.73
C LYS A 57 40.80 57.34 -14.78
N ASP A 58 40.73 57.96 -15.95
CA ASP A 58 40.06 59.25 -16.11
C ASP A 58 38.52 59.09 -16.12
N VAL A 59 38.04 57.95 -16.61
CA VAL A 59 36.61 57.58 -16.60
C VAL A 59 36.15 57.16 -15.22
N LEU A 60 36.92 56.35 -14.48
CA LEU A 60 36.58 55.73 -13.18
C LEU A 60 37.50 56.21 -12.05
N GLY A 61 36.95 56.41 -10.86
CA GLY A 61 37.70 56.98 -9.73
C GLY A 61 38.31 55.95 -8.78
N ASN A 62 37.95 54.67 -8.92
CA ASN A 62 38.32 53.60 -8.00
C ASN A 62 39.17 52.52 -8.70
N ASP A 63 40.37 52.25 -8.16
CA ASP A 63 41.29 51.23 -8.69
C ASP A 63 40.66 49.82 -8.80
N GLN A 64 39.74 49.47 -7.90
CA GLN A 64 39.04 48.18 -7.96
C GLN A 64 38.02 48.12 -9.10
N ALA A 65 37.30 49.22 -9.34
CA ALA A 65 36.39 49.32 -10.47
C ALA A 65 37.16 49.36 -11.79
N ILE A 66 38.32 50.03 -11.84
CA ILE A 66 39.25 49.97 -12.97
C ILE A 66 39.66 48.52 -13.23
N ALA A 67 40.10 47.79 -12.20
CA ALA A 67 40.49 46.38 -12.34
C ALA A 67 39.33 45.46 -12.77
N TYR A 68 38.11 45.72 -12.29
CA TYR A 68 36.91 45.01 -12.71
C TYR A 68 36.61 45.26 -14.19
N TRP A 69 36.48 46.52 -14.59
CA TRP A 69 36.09 46.89 -15.96
C TRP A 69 37.20 46.60 -16.98
N SER A 70 38.47 46.73 -16.63
CA SER A 70 39.58 46.30 -17.49
C SER A 70 39.49 44.81 -17.82
N ARG A 71 39.17 43.96 -16.84
CA ARG A 71 39.04 42.52 -17.05
C ARG A 71 37.84 42.18 -17.93
N ILE A 72 36.71 42.84 -17.69
CA ILE A 72 35.49 42.64 -18.47
C ILE A 72 35.71 43.07 -19.92
N PHE A 73 36.22 44.28 -20.17
CA PHE A 73 36.49 44.75 -21.53
C PHE A 73 37.53 43.90 -22.25
N GLN A 74 38.57 43.46 -21.55
CA GLN A 74 39.55 42.53 -22.13
C GLN A 74 38.90 41.18 -22.47
N SER A 75 38.06 40.62 -21.58
CA SER A 75 37.36 39.36 -21.83
C SER A 75 36.41 39.43 -23.02
N VAL A 76 35.69 40.55 -23.19
CA VAL A 76 34.79 40.76 -24.33
C VAL A 76 35.60 40.91 -25.63
N TYR A 77 36.68 41.68 -25.60
CA TYR A 77 37.62 41.79 -26.72
C TYR A 77 38.24 40.44 -27.11
N ASP A 78 38.54 39.58 -26.13
CA ASP A 78 39.08 38.23 -26.34
C ASP A 78 38.02 37.20 -26.79
N GLY A 79 36.76 37.62 -26.99
CA GLY A 79 35.70 36.81 -27.59
C GLY A 79 34.57 36.40 -26.64
N PHE A 80 34.48 36.95 -25.42
CA PHE A 80 33.31 36.75 -24.57
C PHE A 80 32.08 37.43 -25.17
N ASN A 81 31.10 36.64 -25.59
CA ASN A 81 29.94 37.12 -26.33
C ASN A 81 28.89 37.76 -25.41
N THR A 82 28.91 39.09 -25.32
CA THR A 82 27.85 39.88 -24.68
C THR A 82 27.76 41.28 -25.27
N TRP A 83 26.54 41.83 -25.42
CA TRP A 83 26.32 43.12 -26.08
C TRP A 83 26.30 44.31 -25.10
N ASP A 84 25.92 44.07 -23.85
CA ASP A 84 25.69 45.11 -22.85
C ASP A 84 27.00 45.75 -22.36
N TYR A 85 28.05 44.97 -22.14
CA TYR A 85 29.38 45.50 -21.82
C TYR A 85 30.02 46.26 -22.99
N ILE A 86 29.81 45.81 -24.23
CA ILE A 86 30.21 46.55 -25.45
C ILE A 86 29.51 47.91 -25.48
N TRP A 87 28.22 47.94 -25.12
CA TRP A 87 27.46 49.17 -25.10
C TRP A 87 27.92 50.15 -24.01
N VAL A 88 28.25 49.66 -22.80
CA VAL A 88 28.85 50.47 -21.73
C VAL A 88 30.20 51.06 -22.18
N PHE A 89 31.06 50.25 -22.80
CA PHE A 89 32.32 50.71 -23.38
C PHE A 89 32.10 51.82 -24.42
N THR A 90 31.20 51.59 -25.38
CA THR A 90 30.82 52.55 -26.42
C THR A 90 30.37 53.88 -25.83
N MET A 91 29.53 53.83 -24.78
CA MET A 91 29.06 55.02 -24.10
C MET A 91 30.23 55.80 -23.48
N TRP A 92 31.12 55.13 -22.75
CA TRP A 92 32.25 55.80 -22.10
C TRP A 92 33.24 56.38 -23.12
N ALA A 93 33.56 55.64 -24.19
CA ALA A 93 34.45 56.11 -25.25
C ALA A 93 33.92 57.36 -25.97
N ASN A 94 32.61 57.61 -25.90
CA ASN A 94 31.93 58.76 -26.50
C ASN A 94 31.50 59.83 -25.48
N ASN A 95 31.96 59.78 -24.23
CA ASN A 95 31.52 60.66 -23.14
C ASN A 95 29.98 60.68 -22.95
N GLY A 96 29.35 59.54 -23.20
CA GLY A 96 27.91 59.33 -23.13
C GLY A 96 27.39 59.18 -21.70
N LEU A 97 26.19 59.71 -21.46
CA LEU A 97 25.45 59.53 -20.20
C LEU A 97 24.15 58.77 -20.42
N CYS A 98 23.71 58.04 -19.40
CA CYS A 98 22.41 57.40 -19.24
C CYS A 98 21.49 58.31 -18.43
N ILE A 99 20.20 58.37 -18.80
CA ILE A 99 19.15 58.91 -17.94
C ILE A 99 18.66 57.78 -17.03
N LEU A 100 18.81 57.95 -15.71
CA LEU A 100 18.28 57.03 -14.71
C LEU A 100 17.18 57.71 -13.88
N PRO A 101 16.04 57.03 -13.65
CA PRO A 101 14.94 57.57 -12.87
C PRO A 101 15.36 57.73 -11.41
N GLU A 102 14.81 58.72 -10.70
CA GLU A 102 15.07 58.92 -9.27
C GLU A 102 14.48 57.80 -8.40
N VAL A 103 13.52 57.06 -8.95
CA VAL A 103 12.91 55.87 -8.35
C VAL A 103 13.13 54.65 -9.23
N ASN A 104 13.14 53.46 -8.65
CA ASN A 104 13.22 52.22 -9.41
C ASN A 104 11.85 51.91 -10.07
N LEU A 105 11.80 51.87 -11.41
CA LEU A 105 10.57 51.62 -12.18
C LEU A 105 10.40 50.17 -12.60
N ILE A 106 11.45 49.35 -12.49
CA ILE A 106 11.49 47.99 -13.03
C ILE A 106 12.01 47.02 -11.98
N SER A 107 11.34 45.87 -11.87
CA SER A 107 11.80 44.75 -11.06
C SER A 107 12.21 43.61 -11.97
N ASN A 108 13.43 43.10 -11.78
CA ASN A 108 13.87 41.89 -12.46
C ASN A 108 13.47 40.66 -11.63
N ILE A 109 12.54 39.88 -12.20
CA ILE A 109 11.98 38.66 -11.58
C ILE A 109 12.69 37.37 -12.04
N GLY A 110 13.69 37.47 -12.93
CA GLY A 110 14.44 36.34 -13.49
C GLY A 110 15.62 35.87 -12.65
N PHE A 111 15.78 36.37 -11.42
CA PHE A 111 16.84 35.88 -10.54
C PHE A 111 16.54 34.45 -10.07
N GLY A 112 17.48 33.53 -10.28
CA GLY A 112 17.36 32.09 -10.01
C GLY A 112 16.87 31.26 -11.21
N SER A 113 16.06 31.82 -12.11
CA SER A 113 15.45 31.10 -13.26
C SER A 113 15.86 31.64 -14.63
N GLY A 114 16.56 32.78 -14.68
CA GLY A 114 16.96 33.46 -15.91
C GLY A 114 18.29 32.99 -16.46
N THR A 115 18.46 33.10 -17.78
CA THR A 115 19.64 32.65 -18.54
C THR A 115 20.96 33.27 -18.08
N HIS A 116 20.92 34.48 -17.50
CA HIS A 116 22.12 35.24 -17.08
C HIS A 116 22.07 35.72 -15.62
N THR A 117 20.98 35.43 -14.89
CA THR A 117 20.77 35.83 -13.49
C THR A 117 20.45 34.59 -12.65
N THR A 118 21.35 33.61 -12.66
CA THR A 118 21.13 32.28 -12.05
C THR A 118 21.20 32.29 -10.51
N THR A 119 21.64 33.38 -9.89
CA THR A 119 21.69 33.56 -8.43
C THR A 119 20.36 34.08 -7.89
N SER A 120 19.64 33.27 -7.11
CA SER A 120 18.34 33.65 -6.52
C SER A 120 18.44 34.72 -5.42
N ASN A 121 19.58 34.83 -4.72
CA ASN A 121 19.81 35.75 -3.59
C ASN A 121 20.58 37.02 -3.97
N SER A 122 20.29 37.61 -5.13
CA SER A 122 20.87 38.90 -5.51
C SER A 122 20.19 40.06 -4.78
N PRO A 123 20.92 41.08 -4.29
CA PRO A 123 20.31 42.30 -3.75
C PRO A 123 19.53 43.09 -4.82
N PHE A 124 19.75 42.78 -6.10
CA PHE A 124 19.03 43.36 -7.22
C PHE A 124 17.79 42.54 -7.64
N ALA A 125 17.54 41.40 -6.99
CA ALA A 125 16.36 40.58 -7.23
C ALA A 125 15.11 41.22 -6.62
N ASN A 126 14.02 41.21 -7.37
CA ASN A 126 12.71 41.67 -6.89
C ASN A 126 12.72 43.08 -6.28
N MET A 127 13.57 43.98 -6.78
CA MET A 127 13.68 45.35 -6.28
C MET A 127 12.32 46.05 -6.34
N LYS A 128 11.98 46.75 -5.25
CA LYS A 128 10.69 47.44 -5.13
C LYS A 128 10.51 48.44 -6.27
N VAL A 129 9.41 48.31 -7.00
CA VAL A 129 8.98 49.28 -8.01
C VAL A 129 8.21 50.40 -7.33
N ASN A 130 8.48 51.64 -7.73
CA ASN A 130 7.74 52.81 -7.26
C ASN A 130 7.21 53.61 -8.45
N THR A 131 6.14 54.36 -8.25
CA THR A 131 5.55 55.24 -9.26
C THR A 131 6.35 56.53 -9.41
N MET A 132 6.35 57.10 -10.62
CA MET A 132 6.94 58.41 -10.90
C MET A 132 5.83 59.44 -11.13
N ASP A 133 6.01 60.61 -10.54
CA ASP A 133 5.04 61.70 -10.62
C ASP A 133 5.16 62.48 -11.95
N PHE A 134 4.01 62.87 -12.52
CA PHE A 134 3.92 63.65 -13.75
C PHE A 134 3.21 65.00 -13.52
N PRO A 135 3.61 66.08 -14.22
CA PRO A 135 4.65 66.14 -15.25
C PRO A 135 6.07 66.00 -14.68
N LEU A 136 7.00 65.48 -15.50
CA LEU A 136 8.38 65.25 -15.07
C LEU A 136 9.07 66.57 -14.66
N LYS A 137 9.76 66.55 -13.53
CA LYS A 137 10.62 67.65 -13.09
C LYS A 137 12.01 67.45 -13.72
N HIS A 138 12.28 68.18 -14.80
CA HIS A 138 13.52 68.06 -15.56
C HIS A 138 14.69 68.78 -14.87
N PRO A 139 15.90 68.18 -14.81
CA PRO A 139 17.12 68.88 -14.46
C PRO A 139 17.39 70.04 -15.42
N GLN A 140 17.83 71.18 -14.90
CA GLN A 140 18.12 72.37 -15.71
C GLN A 140 19.38 72.23 -16.58
N THR A 141 20.25 71.28 -16.24
CA THR A 141 21.51 71.02 -16.95
C THR A 141 21.75 69.51 -17.08
N ILE A 142 22.53 69.13 -18.10
CA ILE A 142 22.95 67.74 -18.32
C ILE A 142 24.33 67.58 -17.68
N ILE A 143 24.35 67.24 -16.39
CA ILE A 143 25.57 67.04 -15.60
C ILE A 143 25.50 65.66 -14.95
N ARG A 144 26.63 64.93 -15.01
CA ARG A 144 26.81 63.63 -14.36
C ARG A 144 26.61 63.76 -12.83
N ASN A 145 25.76 62.91 -12.25
CA ASN A 145 25.62 62.80 -10.80
C ASN A 145 26.76 61.92 -10.24
N ILE A 146 27.82 62.58 -9.77
CA ILE A 146 29.04 61.93 -9.28
C ILE A 146 28.75 61.08 -8.03
N GLU A 147 27.85 61.51 -7.17
CA GLU A 147 27.51 60.80 -5.93
C GLU A 147 26.81 59.46 -6.23
N ALA A 148 25.85 59.47 -7.15
CA ALA A 148 25.18 58.26 -7.61
C ALA A 148 26.17 57.28 -8.28
N ASP A 149 27.05 57.80 -9.14
CA ASP A 149 28.06 56.98 -9.83
C ASP A 149 29.08 56.37 -8.84
N ASN A 150 29.53 57.13 -7.84
CA ASN A 150 30.44 56.62 -6.80
C ASN A 150 29.79 55.53 -5.96
N PHE A 151 28.52 55.71 -5.60
CA PHE A 151 27.78 54.70 -4.86
C PHE A 151 27.61 53.41 -5.68
N THR A 152 27.24 53.52 -6.96
CA THR A 152 27.18 52.37 -7.87
C THR A 152 28.54 51.70 -7.99
N GLU A 153 29.61 52.48 -8.17
CA GLU A 153 30.98 51.97 -8.26
C GLU A 153 31.39 51.20 -7.00
N GLN A 154 31.05 51.70 -5.81
CA GLN A 154 31.37 51.05 -4.53
C GLN A 154 30.49 49.84 -4.21
N SER A 155 29.21 49.88 -4.57
CA SER A 155 28.24 48.83 -4.23
C SER A 155 28.23 47.68 -5.23
N GLN A 156 28.60 47.92 -6.49
CA GLN A 156 28.53 46.93 -7.56
C GLN A 156 29.90 46.52 -8.09
N PHE A 157 30.85 47.46 -8.18
CA PHE A 157 32.06 47.25 -8.97
C PHE A 157 33.36 47.36 -8.17
N SER A 158 33.27 47.66 -6.88
CA SER A 158 34.41 47.74 -5.95
C SER A 158 34.11 46.85 -4.76
N ARG A 159 34.89 45.79 -4.54
CA ARG A 159 34.83 45.04 -3.29
C ARG A 159 35.42 45.90 -2.18
N ALA A 160 34.60 46.67 -1.48
CA ALA A 160 35.05 47.51 -0.38
C ALA A 160 35.87 46.71 0.66
N THR A 161 37.18 46.93 0.68
CA THR A 161 38.03 46.80 1.86
C THR A 161 38.43 48.20 2.28
N LEU A 162 37.98 48.62 3.46
CA LEU A 162 38.46 49.81 4.15
C LEU A 162 39.99 49.72 4.37
N SER A 163 40.64 50.87 4.23
CA SER A 163 42.07 51.10 4.08
C SER A 163 42.95 50.75 5.28
N ASN A 164 44.24 50.47 4.98
CA ASN A 164 45.40 50.37 5.85
C ASN A 164 45.46 51.39 7.01
N THR A 165 45.26 50.89 8.22
CA THR A 165 46.06 51.19 9.42
C THR A 165 46.36 49.85 10.10
N LYS A 166 47.43 49.75 10.89
CA LYS A 166 47.67 48.60 11.78
C LYS A 166 46.43 48.43 12.69
N LEU A 167 45.46 47.65 12.25
CA LEU A 167 44.22 47.35 12.97
C LEU A 167 44.37 45.93 13.49
N GLU A 168 44.68 45.82 14.77
CA GLU A 168 44.45 44.59 15.53
C GLU A 168 42.99 44.17 15.29
N LYS A 169 42.80 42.98 14.70
CA LYS A 169 41.44 42.51 14.39
C LYS A 169 40.81 42.12 15.71
N LYS A 170 39.70 42.76 16.08
CA LYS A 170 39.00 42.45 17.34
C LYS A 170 38.39 41.05 17.28
N CYS A 171 38.45 40.33 18.39
CA CYS A 171 37.86 39.01 18.53
C CYS A 171 36.33 39.10 18.50
N LYS A 172 35.68 38.32 17.65
CA LYS A 172 34.22 38.29 17.51
C LYS A 172 33.47 37.67 18.71
N VAL A 173 34.18 37.13 19.70
CA VAL A 173 33.62 36.53 20.92
C VAL A 173 33.81 37.40 22.15
N CYS A 174 35.03 37.87 22.43
CA CYS A 174 35.35 38.59 23.66
C CYS A 174 35.90 40.00 23.46
N ASP A 175 35.87 40.52 22.21
CA ASP A 175 36.31 41.87 21.83
C ASP A 175 37.79 42.21 22.15
N SER A 176 38.58 41.23 22.59
CA SER A 176 40.02 41.38 22.80
C SER A 176 40.79 41.35 21.47
N ASP A 177 42.03 41.82 21.47
CA ASP A 177 42.85 41.84 20.25
C ASP A 177 43.18 40.44 19.75
N SER A 178 43.06 40.25 18.43
CA SER A 178 43.45 39.04 17.73
C SER A 178 44.68 39.31 16.87
N HIS A 179 45.63 38.40 16.95
CA HIS A 179 46.87 38.43 16.18
C HIS A 179 46.73 37.52 14.95
N TYR A 180 47.56 37.76 13.95
CA TYR A 180 47.64 36.88 12.78
C TYR A 180 48.03 35.45 13.21
N PHE A 181 47.27 34.46 12.75
CA PHE A 181 47.45 33.06 13.11
C PHE A 181 48.02 32.22 11.96
N ALA A 182 47.40 32.29 10.79
CA ALA A 182 47.75 31.47 9.63
C ALA A 182 47.19 32.08 8.33
N ASN A 183 47.60 31.54 7.19
CA ASN A 183 46.97 31.76 5.90
C ASN A 183 46.62 30.39 5.29
N ALA A 184 45.45 30.27 4.66
CA ALA A 184 45.05 29.06 3.96
C ALA A 184 44.40 29.39 2.62
N LYS A 185 44.51 28.46 1.68
CA LYS A 185 43.87 28.59 0.37
C LYS A 185 42.49 27.94 0.41
N ILE A 186 41.47 28.77 0.52
CA ILE A 186 40.06 28.36 0.65
C ILE A 186 39.43 28.12 -0.71
N LEU A 187 38.63 27.04 -0.85
CA LEU A 187 38.05 26.58 -2.12
C LEU A 187 39.12 26.37 -3.21
N GLN A 188 40.37 26.12 -2.80
CA GLN A 188 41.56 26.08 -3.67
C GLN A 188 41.78 27.37 -4.50
N LYS A 189 41.14 28.48 -4.13
CA LYS A 189 41.02 29.69 -4.96
C LYS A 189 41.35 30.97 -4.21
N TYR A 190 40.94 31.08 -2.95
CA TYR A 190 41.03 32.32 -2.17
C TYR A 190 42.13 32.22 -1.12
N ASP A 191 43.10 33.14 -1.14
CA ASP A 191 44.06 33.27 -0.04
C ASP A 191 43.40 34.01 1.13
N VAL A 192 43.24 33.31 2.25
CA VAL A 192 42.48 33.77 3.42
C VAL A 192 43.34 33.75 4.67
N LYS A 193 43.34 34.90 5.37
CA LYS A 193 44.01 35.03 6.67
C LYS A 193 43.12 34.60 7.83
N TYR A 194 43.69 33.84 8.74
CA TYR A 194 43.13 33.48 10.05
C TYR A 194 43.79 34.30 11.15
N TYR A 195 43.02 34.65 12.17
CA TYR A 195 43.41 35.44 13.33
C TYR A 195 43.02 34.71 14.61
N GLN A 196 43.91 34.66 15.59
CA GLN A 196 43.66 34.03 16.89
C GLN A 196 43.57 35.09 17.98
N CYS A 197 42.55 35.02 18.82
CA CYS A 197 42.37 35.92 19.95
C CYS A 197 43.43 35.67 21.02
N GLY A 198 44.10 36.73 21.49
CA GLY A 198 45.10 36.63 22.56
C GLY A 198 44.52 36.31 23.95
N ASN A 199 43.22 36.53 24.16
CA ASN A 199 42.56 36.28 25.45
C ASN A 199 41.85 34.92 25.50
N CYS A 200 40.89 34.68 24.60
CA CYS A 200 40.09 33.47 24.62
C CYS A 200 40.59 32.37 23.69
N GLY A 201 41.55 32.65 22.80
CA GLY A 201 42.09 31.66 21.86
C GLY A 201 41.18 31.31 20.68
N PHE A 202 39.98 31.90 20.59
CA PHE A 202 39.07 31.80 19.44
C PHE A 202 39.80 32.18 18.14
N ILE A 203 39.59 31.38 17.09
CA ILE A 203 40.17 31.63 15.77
C ILE A 203 39.06 32.03 14.80
N GLN A 204 39.33 33.07 14.03
CA GLN A 204 38.41 33.63 13.04
C GLN A 204 39.15 33.98 11.75
N THR A 205 38.47 33.88 10.62
CA THR A 205 39.00 34.40 9.36
C THR A 205 38.95 35.93 9.31
N GLU A 206 39.58 36.53 8.29
CA GLU A 206 39.19 37.85 7.80
C GLU A 206 37.73 37.87 7.32
N GLU A 207 37.24 39.02 6.86
CA GLU A 207 35.85 39.11 6.40
C GLU A 207 35.61 38.09 5.28
N PRO A 208 34.66 37.16 5.44
CA PRO A 208 34.66 35.93 4.66
C PRO A 208 33.92 36.12 3.32
N TYR A 209 34.54 36.90 2.44
CA TYR A 209 33.97 37.36 1.16
C TYR A 209 33.71 36.24 0.13
N TRP A 210 34.14 35.01 0.40
CA TRP A 210 33.94 33.83 -0.45
C TRP A 210 32.76 32.95 -0.02
N LEU A 211 32.13 33.21 1.14
CA LEU A 211 31.10 32.32 1.68
C LEU A 211 29.92 32.09 0.74
N SER A 212 29.57 33.07 -0.10
CA SER A 212 28.51 32.89 -1.09
C SER A 212 28.82 31.80 -2.12
N GLU A 213 30.09 31.58 -2.44
CA GLU A 213 30.54 30.46 -3.28
C GLU A 213 30.59 29.16 -2.47
N ALA A 214 31.07 29.22 -1.22
CA ALA A 214 31.11 28.06 -0.33
C ALA A 214 29.70 27.48 -0.04
N TYR A 215 28.67 28.33 -0.01
CA TYR A 215 27.26 27.95 0.15
C TYR A 215 26.49 27.80 -1.18
N SER A 216 27.19 27.71 -2.32
CA SER A 216 26.54 27.30 -3.57
C SER A 216 25.95 25.90 -3.48
N GLU A 217 26.54 25.05 -2.63
CA GLU A 217 25.97 23.81 -2.13
C GLU A 217 25.90 23.90 -0.60
N ALA A 218 24.70 23.77 -0.02
CA ALA A 218 24.50 23.96 1.42
C ALA A 218 25.14 22.85 2.29
N ILE A 219 25.28 21.65 1.72
CA ILE A 219 25.94 20.50 2.35
C ILE A 219 27.03 20.03 1.39
N ALA A 220 28.27 19.95 1.86
CA ALA A 220 29.40 19.57 1.03
C ALA A 220 29.35 18.07 0.66
N PRO A 221 29.71 17.68 -0.58
CA PRO A 221 29.80 16.26 -0.98
C PRO A 221 30.75 15.41 -0.12
N SER A 222 31.70 16.04 0.57
CA SER A 222 32.63 15.43 1.51
C SER A 222 32.00 15.05 2.86
N ASP A 223 30.82 15.58 3.21
CA ASP A 223 30.11 15.24 4.46
C ASP A 223 29.37 13.90 4.35
N VAL A 224 30.14 12.83 4.16
CA VAL A 224 29.63 11.44 4.07
C VAL A 224 29.08 10.90 5.40
N GLY A 225 29.28 11.64 6.51
CA GLY A 225 28.86 11.27 7.86
C GLY A 225 27.46 11.73 8.26
N LEU A 226 26.76 12.50 7.40
CA LEU A 226 25.52 13.21 7.73
C LEU A 226 24.47 12.32 8.42
N LEU A 227 24.09 11.18 7.83
CA LEU A 227 23.04 10.31 8.38
C LEU A 227 23.47 9.64 9.70
N TYR A 228 24.71 9.15 9.76
CA TYR A 228 25.26 8.53 10.97
C TYR A 228 25.27 9.53 12.13
N ARG A 229 25.72 10.76 11.88
CA ARG A 229 25.76 11.85 12.87
C ARG A 229 24.36 12.23 13.33
N ASN A 230 23.40 12.39 12.42
CA ASN A 230 22.01 12.71 12.76
C ASN A 230 21.38 11.64 13.67
N ASN A 231 21.59 10.35 13.37
CA ASN A 231 21.09 9.25 14.21
C ASN A 231 21.73 9.24 15.61
N MET A 232 23.05 9.42 15.67
CA MET A 232 23.78 9.51 16.95
C MET A 232 23.31 10.70 17.80
N MET A 233 23.18 11.88 17.19
CA MET A 233 22.70 13.09 17.87
C MET A 233 21.25 12.96 18.33
N ALA A 234 20.38 12.32 17.53
CA ALA A 234 18.98 12.11 17.90
C ALA A 234 18.87 11.26 19.17
N ASN A 235 19.62 10.17 19.26
CA ASN A 235 19.65 9.31 20.44
C ASN A 235 20.16 10.06 21.70
N ILE A 236 21.26 10.81 21.55
CA ILE A 236 21.82 11.61 22.66
C ILE A 236 20.82 12.69 23.11
N THR A 237 20.22 13.41 22.17
CA THR A 237 19.25 14.48 22.47
C THR A 237 17.99 13.92 23.12
N ALA A 238 17.47 12.79 22.63
CA ALA A 238 16.29 12.14 23.19
C ALA A 238 16.50 11.74 24.65
N LYS A 239 17.67 11.16 24.99
CA LYS A 239 18.05 10.84 26.37
C LYS A 239 18.21 12.09 27.24
N LEU A 240 18.86 13.15 26.72
CA LEU A 240 19.00 14.43 27.43
C LEU A 240 17.63 15.02 27.79
N LEU A 241 16.76 15.15 26.78
CA LEU A 241 15.45 15.76 26.94
C LEU A 241 14.56 14.93 27.86
N PHE A 242 14.49 13.61 27.66
CA PHE A 242 13.64 12.73 28.47
C PHE A 242 13.99 12.73 29.96
N ASN A 243 15.29 12.78 30.29
CA ASN A 243 15.73 12.60 31.66
C ASN A 243 16.01 13.92 32.41
N TYR A 244 16.28 15.02 31.70
CA TYR A 244 16.79 16.25 32.32
C TYR A 244 16.04 17.54 31.94
N PHE A 245 15.11 17.49 30.98
CA PHE A 245 14.29 18.64 30.58
C PHE A 245 12.80 18.26 30.54
N ASP A 246 11.92 19.26 30.39
CA ASP A 246 10.52 18.98 30.08
C ASP A 246 10.40 18.45 28.65
N HIS A 247 10.43 17.13 28.53
CA HIS A 247 10.34 16.40 27.26
C HIS A 247 8.97 16.50 26.56
N LYS A 248 8.00 17.23 27.12
CA LYS A 248 6.73 17.58 26.47
C LYS A 248 6.73 18.99 25.87
N ALA A 249 7.78 19.77 26.11
CA ALA A 249 7.93 21.08 25.52
C ALA A 249 8.21 21.00 24.01
N LYS A 250 8.27 22.18 23.38
CA LYS A 250 8.64 22.33 21.96
C LYS A 250 10.13 22.60 21.83
N PHE A 251 10.70 22.11 20.73
CA PHE A 251 12.13 22.24 20.44
C PHE A 251 12.36 22.70 19.01
N LEU A 252 13.54 23.26 18.75
CA LEU A 252 13.91 23.76 17.42
C LEU A 252 15.27 23.21 17.03
N ASP A 253 15.39 22.69 15.82
CA ASP A 253 16.68 22.45 15.19
C ASP A 253 17.04 23.64 14.30
N TYR A 254 18.04 24.41 14.74
CA TYR A 254 18.51 25.65 14.12
C TYR A 254 19.77 25.32 13.29
N GLY A 255 19.70 25.53 11.98
CA GLY A 255 20.67 24.96 11.03
C GLY A 255 20.38 23.48 10.73
N GLY A 256 19.10 23.11 10.64
CA GLY A 256 18.66 21.71 10.59
C GLY A 256 18.94 20.95 9.29
N GLY A 257 19.69 21.52 8.34
CA GLY A 257 20.05 20.85 7.09
C GLY A 257 18.82 20.35 6.31
N TYR A 258 18.87 19.12 5.79
CA TYR A 258 17.73 18.51 5.09
C TYR A 258 16.53 18.16 5.98
N GLY A 259 16.62 18.35 7.30
CA GLY A 259 15.54 18.07 8.26
C GLY A 259 15.52 16.62 8.78
N VAL A 260 16.60 15.86 8.58
CA VAL A 260 16.72 14.46 9.03
C VAL A 260 16.64 14.36 10.56
N PHE A 261 17.40 15.19 11.28
CA PHE A 261 17.38 15.21 12.74
C PHE A 261 15.97 15.48 13.30
N VAL A 262 15.30 16.52 12.79
CA VAL A 262 13.92 16.86 13.18
C VAL A 262 12.98 15.68 12.96
N ARG A 263 13.07 15.00 11.80
CA ARG A 263 12.27 13.80 11.52
C ARG A 263 12.52 12.69 12.55
N LEU A 264 13.79 12.36 12.79
CA LEU A 264 14.17 11.34 13.77
C LEU A 264 13.69 11.66 15.19
N MET A 265 13.70 12.93 15.59
CA MET A 265 13.21 13.35 16.92
C MET A 265 11.70 13.30 17.03
N ARG A 266 10.95 13.70 15.99
CA ARG A 266 9.49 13.61 15.94
C ARG A 266 9.01 12.17 15.90
N ASP A 267 9.71 11.30 15.18
CA ASP A 267 9.42 9.87 15.14
C ASP A 267 9.66 9.20 16.51
N GLN A 268 10.55 9.76 17.33
CA GLN A 268 10.74 9.39 18.75
C GLN A 268 9.78 10.12 19.71
N GLY A 269 8.83 10.92 19.21
CA GLY A 269 7.77 11.57 19.99
C GLY A 269 8.13 12.94 20.60
N PHE A 270 9.21 13.59 20.15
CA PHE A 270 9.60 14.93 20.61
C PHE A 270 9.15 16.01 19.61
N ASP A 271 8.55 17.11 20.09
CA ASP A 271 7.93 18.13 19.24
C ASP A 271 8.97 19.12 18.69
N PHE A 272 9.76 18.65 17.73
CA PHE A 272 10.81 19.44 17.06
C PHE A 272 10.28 20.19 15.83
N TYR A 273 10.74 21.42 15.68
CA TYR A 273 10.55 22.25 14.49
C TYR A 273 11.88 22.40 13.74
N TRP A 274 11.78 22.69 12.45
CA TRP A 274 12.93 22.88 11.55
C TRP A 274 13.15 24.35 11.20
N GLN A 275 14.41 24.78 11.17
CA GLN A 275 14.83 26.05 10.58
C GLN A 275 16.24 25.94 10.00
N ASP A 276 16.42 26.30 8.72
CA ASP A 276 17.73 26.49 8.10
C ASP A 276 17.67 27.66 7.10
N LYS A 277 18.79 28.39 6.95
CA LYS A 277 18.90 29.55 6.05
C LYS A 277 19.37 29.17 4.64
N TYR A 278 20.14 28.10 4.52
CA TYR A 278 20.84 27.72 3.29
C TYR A 278 20.37 26.38 2.73
N CYS A 279 19.89 25.47 3.58
CA CYS A 279 19.47 24.14 3.16
C CYS A 279 17.94 24.03 2.94
N GLN A 280 17.53 23.17 2.00
CA GLN A 280 16.11 22.85 1.79
C GLN A 280 15.64 21.82 2.82
N ASN A 281 14.44 22.00 3.37
CA ASN A 281 13.78 21.00 4.20
C ASN A 281 13.17 19.88 3.35
N LEU A 282 13.75 18.67 3.40
CA LEU A 282 13.29 17.50 2.64
C LEU A 282 12.56 16.48 3.51
N PHE A 283 13.00 16.27 4.75
CA PHE A 283 12.52 15.18 5.62
C PHE A 283 11.54 15.63 6.72
N ALA A 284 11.48 16.94 7.00
CA ALA A 284 10.59 17.52 8.00
C ALA A 284 9.68 18.61 7.42
N THR A 285 9.31 18.50 6.14
CA THR A 285 8.48 19.49 5.45
C THR A 285 7.14 19.68 6.16
N GLY A 286 6.73 20.94 6.36
CA GLY A 286 5.49 21.30 7.05
C GLY A 286 5.66 21.58 8.55
N PHE A 287 6.84 21.32 9.10
CA PHE A 287 7.25 21.59 10.48
C PHE A 287 8.28 22.72 10.57
N GLU A 288 8.27 23.63 9.58
CA GLU A 288 9.08 24.85 9.63
C GLU A 288 8.60 25.76 10.76
N LEU A 289 9.53 26.38 11.48
CA LEU A 289 9.21 27.33 12.53
C LEU A 289 8.47 28.55 11.96
N LYS A 290 7.22 28.79 12.38
CA LYS A 290 6.44 29.98 11.97
C LYS A 290 6.59 31.11 12.98
N LYS A 291 6.42 32.36 12.53
CA LYS A 291 6.51 33.56 13.39
C LYS A 291 5.61 33.53 14.63
N LYS A 292 4.46 32.84 14.56
CA LYS A 292 3.50 32.67 15.68
C LYS A 292 3.90 31.62 16.70
N ASP A 293 4.81 30.71 16.33
CA ASP A 293 5.24 29.56 17.16
C ASP A 293 6.54 29.89 17.92
N LYS A 294 6.98 31.15 17.91
CA LYS A 294 8.20 31.63 18.58
C LYS A 294 8.06 31.81 20.11
N SER A 295 6.84 31.78 20.64
CA SER A 295 6.60 31.70 22.10
C SER A 295 6.40 30.23 22.46
N ASP A 296 7.17 29.71 23.43
CA ASP A 296 7.07 28.37 24.05
C ASP A 296 8.11 27.30 23.63
N LEU A 297 9.25 27.69 23.05
CA LEU A 297 10.37 26.76 22.78
C LEU A 297 11.32 26.65 23.99
N LEU A 298 11.64 25.43 24.41
CA LEU A 298 12.47 25.17 25.59
C LEU A 298 13.96 25.05 25.27
N LEU A 299 14.32 24.44 24.14
CA LEU A 299 15.70 24.18 23.77
C LEU A 299 15.88 24.21 22.24
N ILE A 300 17.02 24.76 21.81
CA ILE A 300 17.51 24.73 20.43
C ILE A 300 18.60 23.67 20.29
N THR A 301 18.56 22.89 19.22
CA THR A 301 19.71 22.12 18.72
C THR A 301 20.39 22.88 17.59
N ALA A 302 21.72 22.86 17.56
CA ALA A 302 22.56 23.53 16.55
C ALA A 302 23.80 22.69 16.26
N PHE A 303 23.63 21.59 15.51
CA PHE A 303 24.71 20.66 15.21
C PHE A 303 25.43 21.06 13.92
N GLU A 304 26.77 21.13 13.97
CA GLU A 304 27.65 21.60 12.88
C GLU A 304 27.22 22.98 12.36
N LEU A 305 27.03 23.92 13.28
CA LEU A 305 26.61 25.28 12.95
C LEU A 305 27.61 26.35 13.43
N PHE A 306 28.19 26.16 14.61
CA PHE A 306 28.93 27.22 15.29
C PHE A 306 30.16 27.65 14.50
N GLU A 307 30.84 26.70 13.86
CA GLU A 307 32.01 26.89 13.00
C GLU A 307 31.75 27.74 11.76
N HIS A 308 30.47 27.92 11.40
CA HIS A 308 30.02 28.69 10.26
C HIS A 308 29.59 30.12 10.61
N LEU A 309 29.52 30.45 11.91
CA LEU A 309 28.97 31.73 12.36
C LEU A 309 29.91 32.88 12.01
N THR A 310 29.46 33.74 11.10
CA THR A 310 30.20 34.95 10.73
C THR A 310 30.23 35.96 11.87
N TYR A 311 29.14 36.05 12.64
CA TYR A 311 28.98 36.92 13.81
C TYR A 311 28.43 36.12 15.02
N PRO A 312 29.27 35.33 15.72
CA PRO A 312 28.84 34.43 16.78
C PRO A 312 27.95 35.06 17.86
N ILE A 313 28.26 36.28 18.31
CA ILE A 313 27.48 37.00 19.32
C ILE A 313 26.06 37.28 18.84
N GLN A 314 25.91 37.78 17.61
CA GLN A 314 24.60 38.17 17.08
C GLN A 314 23.73 36.94 16.86
N GLU A 315 24.30 35.88 16.31
CA GLU A 315 23.58 34.62 16.07
C GLU A 315 23.18 33.94 17.39
N LEU A 316 24.07 33.97 18.41
CA LEU A 316 23.74 33.50 19.75
C LEU A 316 22.61 34.31 20.38
N GLU A 317 22.61 35.64 20.24
CA GLU A 317 21.51 36.49 20.71
C GLU A 317 20.19 36.19 20.02
N GLU A 318 20.20 35.90 18.72
CA GLU A 318 19.00 35.47 17.99
C GLU A 318 18.48 34.10 18.47
N MET A 319 19.38 33.14 18.73
CA MET A 319 18.99 31.85 19.31
C MET A 319 18.40 32.00 20.72
N LEU A 320 19.02 32.82 21.58
CA LEU A 320 18.55 33.03 22.96
C LEU A 320 17.23 33.82 23.04
N LYS A 321 16.87 34.60 22.01
CA LYS A 321 15.52 35.19 21.89
C LYS A 321 14.43 34.15 21.63
N ILE A 322 14.80 32.98 21.09
CA ILE A 322 13.88 31.91 20.70
C ILE A 322 13.75 30.88 21.83
N ALA A 323 14.86 30.42 22.41
CA ALA A 323 14.84 29.44 23.50
C ALA A 323 15.95 29.71 24.54
N PRO A 324 15.71 29.40 25.83
CA PRO A 324 16.66 29.66 26.91
C PRO A 324 17.82 28.64 26.99
N ASN A 325 17.79 27.56 26.21
CA ASN A 325 18.80 26.50 26.23
C ASN A 325 19.24 26.16 24.81
N ILE A 326 20.53 25.85 24.62
CA ILE A 326 21.12 25.54 23.32
C ILE A 326 22.05 24.33 23.48
N LEU A 327 21.69 23.21 22.85
CA LEU A 327 22.54 22.04 22.66
C LEU A 327 23.19 22.16 21.28
N PHE A 328 24.51 22.14 21.20
CA PHE A 328 25.20 22.38 19.93
C PHE A 328 26.44 21.52 19.78
N SER A 329 26.85 21.28 18.52
CA SER A 329 28.15 20.67 18.23
C SER A 329 29.08 21.65 17.54
N THR A 330 30.34 21.61 17.97
CA THR A 330 31.48 22.20 17.27
C THR A 330 32.76 21.63 17.89
N SER A 331 33.73 21.22 17.08
CA SER A 331 34.97 20.66 17.61
C SER A 331 35.82 21.76 18.23
N LEU A 332 36.20 21.57 19.49
CA LEU A 332 37.11 22.48 20.18
C LEU A 332 38.50 22.41 19.54
N LEU A 333 39.15 23.57 19.45
CA LEU A 333 40.53 23.70 19.04
C LEU A 333 41.43 22.81 19.93
N PRO A 334 42.15 21.84 19.36
CA PRO A 334 43.05 20.98 20.13
C PRO A 334 44.18 21.76 20.81
N GLU A 335 44.70 21.23 21.93
CA GLU A 335 45.77 21.89 22.70
C GLU A 335 47.04 22.15 21.90
N ASN A 336 47.35 21.31 20.90
CA ASN A 336 48.49 21.50 20.00
C ASN A 336 48.30 22.66 19.01
N ASN A 337 47.16 23.36 19.05
CA ASN A 337 46.82 24.58 18.30
C ASN A 337 47.16 24.48 16.79
N PRO A 338 46.60 23.47 16.09
CA PRO A 338 46.99 23.13 14.73
C PRO A 338 46.60 24.23 13.74
N LYS A 339 47.40 24.39 12.68
CA LYS A 339 47.13 25.30 11.56
C LYS A 339 46.09 24.70 10.60
N PRO A 340 45.48 25.51 9.70
CA PRO A 340 44.41 25.03 8.81
C PRO A 340 44.75 23.84 7.91
N ASP A 341 46.02 23.63 7.58
CA ASP A 341 46.52 22.49 6.80
C ASP A 341 46.87 21.27 7.66
N GLN A 342 46.82 21.39 8.99
CA GLN A 342 47.26 20.37 9.95
C GLN A 342 46.10 19.68 10.67
N TRP A 343 44.88 20.22 10.58
CA TRP A 343 43.70 19.64 11.22
C TRP A 343 42.52 19.66 10.26
N TRP A 344 41.97 18.47 10.02
CA TRP A 344 40.93 18.22 9.02
C TRP A 344 39.67 19.06 9.25
N TYR A 345 39.39 19.46 10.50
CA TYR A 345 38.20 20.22 10.87
C TYR A 345 38.18 21.68 10.36
N TYR A 346 39.30 22.19 9.83
CA TYR A 346 39.29 23.50 9.15
C TYR A 346 38.67 23.46 7.75
N THR A 347 38.54 22.26 7.15
CA THR A 347 37.94 21.99 5.83
C THR A 347 38.17 23.08 4.77
N PRO A 348 39.44 23.48 4.49
CA PRO A 348 39.72 24.63 3.61
C PRO A 348 39.23 24.43 2.17
N HIS A 349 39.04 23.18 1.74
CA HIS A 349 38.50 22.84 0.43
C HIS A 349 36.99 23.12 0.29
N GLU A 350 36.24 23.15 1.40
CA GLU A 350 34.81 23.51 1.46
C GLU A 350 34.62 24.99 1.78
N GLY A 351 35.49 25.55 2.62
CA GLY A 351 35.55 26.98 2.92
C GLY A 351 34.43 27.53 3.79
N GLN A 352 33.61 26.66 4.39
CA GLN A 352 32.50 27.05 5.26
C GLN A 352 32.93 27.19 6.74
N HIS A 353 34.00 26.54 7.19
CA HIS A 353 34.50 26.60 8.58
C HIS A 353 35.36 27.85 8.79
N ILE A 354 34.76 28.89 9.37
CA ILE A 354 35.36 30.23 9.49
C ILE A 354 35.57 30.70 10.93
N ALA A 355 34.99 29.97 11.89
CA ALA A 355 35.06 30.22 13.33
C ALA A 355 35.50 28.93 14.03
N ILE A 356 36.53 28.98 14.89
CA ILE A 356 36.98 27.81 15.65
C ILE A 356 37.07 28.18 17.12
N TYR A 357 36.37 27.41 17.94
CA TYR A 357 36.17 27.70 19.36
C TYR A 357 37.16 26.95 20.23
N THR A 358 37.61 27.61 21.29
CA THR A 358 38.25 26.95 22.44
C THR A 358 37.22 26.80 23.55
N GLN A 359 37.49 25.93 24.52
CA GLN A 359 36.65 25.83 25.72
C GLN A 359 36.50 27.20 26.41
N LYS A 360 37.60 27.93 26.58
CA LYS A 360 37.62 29.27 27.17
C LYS A 360 36.73 30.27 26.41
N SER A 361 36.68 30.18 25.08
CA SER A 361 35.79 31.04 24.28
C SER A 361 34.32 30.74 24.52
N LEU A 362 33.95 29.46 24.69
CA LEU A 362 32.58 29.06 25.02
C LEU A 362 32.21 29.42 26.47
N GLU A 363 33.15 29.31 27.42
CA GLU A 363 32.97 29.73 28.81
C GLU A 363 32.64 31.22 28.89
N ILE A 364 33.39 32.07 28.17
CA ILE A 364 33.14 33.51 28.10
C ILE A 364 31.75 33.81 27.51
N LEU A 365 31.33 33.07 26.48
CA LEU A 365 29.98 33.23 25.92
C LEU A 365 28.90 32.85 26.94
N ALA A 366 29.07 31.73 27.65
CA ALA A 366 28.14 31.30 28.68
C ALA A 366 28.02 32.34 29.81
N GLU A 367 29.16 32.84 30.32
CA GLU A 367 29.21 33.86 31.36
C GLU A 367 28.51 35.16 30.93
N LYS A 368 28.76 35.61 29.70
CA LYS A 368 28.17 36.85 29.16
C LYS A 368 26.64 36.83 29.19
N TYR A 369 26.02 35.68 28.98
CA TYR A 369 24.56 35.51 28.97
C TYR A 369 24.03 34.83 30.25
N ASN A 370 24.84 34.72 31.30
CA ASN A 370 24.48 34.07 32.58
C ASN A 370 23.96 32.62 32.42
N LEU A 371 24.51 31.89 31.45
CA LEU A 371 24.26 30.48 31.21
C LEU A 371 25.36 29.64 31.84
N LYS A 372 25.08 28.36 32.11
CA LYS A 372 26.12 27.37 32.43
C LYS A 372 26.48 26.60 31.17
N LEU A 373 27.79 26.42 30.94
CA LEU A 373 28.33 25.53 29.92
C LEU A 373 28.51 24.14 30.52
N TYR A 374 27.95 23.13 29.87
CA TYR A 374 28.37 21.74 30.00
C TYR A 374 29.03 21.32 28.69
N THR A 375 30.15 20.61 28.75
CA THR A 375 30.92 20.18 27.57
C THR A 375 31.44 18.77 27.78
N ASP A 376 31.57 18.01 26.71
CA ASP A 376 32.28 16.73 26.73
C ASP A 376 33.81 16.87 26.52
N GLY A 377 34.29 18.11 26.44
CA GLY A 377 35.71 18.44 26.21
C GLY A 377 36.16 18.24 24.76
N SER A 378 35.25 17.88 23.85
CA SER A 378 35.54 17.61 22.45
C SER A 378 34.62 18.39 21.51
N SER A 379 33.45 17.85 21.17
CA SER A 379 32.60 18.40 20.12
C SER A 379 31.15 18.65 20.52
N LEU A 380 30.70 18.23 21.70
CA LEU A 380 29.30 18.37 22.12
C LEU A 380 29.18 19.26 23.37
N HIS A 381 28.31 20.27 23.29
CA HIS A 381 28.22 21.34 24.28
C HIS A 381 26.76 21.73 24.54
N LEU A 382 26.47 22.17 25.77
CA LEU A 382 25.16 22.65 26.19
C LEU A 382 25.32 23.98 26.92
N PHE A 383 24.69 25.03 26.39
CA PHE A 383 24.40 26.25 27.15
C PHE A 383 22.99 26.15 27.74
N THR A 384 22.87 26.30 29.06
CA THR A 384 21.58 26.17 29.73
C THR A 384 21.44 27.11 30.92
N THR A 385 20.21 27.55 31.17
CA THR A 385 19.84 28.24 32.41
C THR A 385 19.75 27.28 33.60
N ASN A 386 19.66 25.96 33.36
CA ASN A 386 19.61 24.94 34.40
C ASN A 386 21.02 24.65 34.96
N LYS A 387 21.32 25.22 36.12
CA LYS A 387 22.63 25.09 36.78
C LYS A 387 22.79 23.78 37.58
N ASN A 388 21.76 22.94 37.64
CA ASN A 388 21.68 21.75 38.51
C ASN A 388 21.81 20.41 37.76
N LEU A 389 22.37 20.39 36.55
CA LEU A 389 22.64 19.13 35.84
C LEU A 389 23.94 18.49 36.37
N PRO A 390 24.11 17.15 36.24
CA PRO A 390 25.34 16.46 36.63
C PRO A 390 26.57 17.00 35.88
N GLU A 391 27.71 17.13 36.55
CA GLU A 391 28.97 17.59 35.91
C GLU A 391 29.44 16.63 34.81
N ASN A 392 29.21 15.32 34.96
CA ASN A 392 29.51 14.28 33.96
C ASN A 392 28.32 13.98 33.03
N LEU A 393 27.49 14.99 32.72
CA LEU A 393 26.24 14.87 31.96
C LEU A 393 26.38 14.06 30.67
N PHE A 394 27.36 14.39 29.82
CA PHE A 394 27.50 13.75 28.51
C PHE A 394 28.02 12.32 28.60
N ASP A 395 28.85 11.99 29.59
CA ASP A 395 29.28 10.61 29.83
C ASP A 395 28.08 9.73 30.21
N LEU A 396 27.22 10.23 31.11
CA LEU A 396 26.00 9.54 31.52
C LEU A 396 25.06 9.27 30.33
N ILE A 397 24.92 10.22 29.41
CA ILE A 397 24.00 10.08 28.28
C ILE A 397 24.58 9.21 27.14
N LYS A 398 25.89 9.30 26.90
CA LYS A 398 26.58 8.53 25.86
C LYS A 398 26.83 7.08 26.27
N THR A 399 27.20 6.83 27.53
CA THR A 399 27.69 5.52 28.00
C THR A 399 26.93 4.94 29.20
N GLY A 400 26.09 5.73 29.89
CA GLY A 400 25.40 5.29 31.10
C GLY A 400 24.08 4.53 30.86
N ASN A 401 23.62 3.83 31.91
CA ASN A 401 22.31 3.17 32.03
C ASN A 401 21.15 4.18 32.21
N VAL A 402 21.21 5.32 31.53
CA VAL A 402 20.12 6.30 31.53
C VAL A 402 18.97 5.73 30.71
N LYS A 403 17.75 5.83 31.23
CA LYS A 403 16.58 5.21 30.62
C LYS A 403 16.38 5.72 29.19
N THR A 404 16.31 4.78 28.25
CA THR A 404 15.93 5.06 26.86
C THR A 404 14.48 5.56 26.82
N PRO A 405 14.19 6.66 26.12
CA PRO A 405 12.83 7.20 26.04
C PRO A 405 11.86 6.20 25.43
N THR A 406 10.73 5.98 26.12
CA THR A 406 9.56 5.26 25.60
C THR A 406 8.43 6.29 25.47
N LYS A 407 8.37 6.95 24.32
CA LYS A 407 7.34 7.94 23.97
C LYS A 407 6.60 7.47 22.72
N GLU A 408 5.32 7.84 22.63
CA GLU A 408 4.54 7.64 21.42
C GLU A 408 5.09 8.52 20.29
N SER A 409 5.21 7.93 19.10
CA SER A 409 5.72 8.61 17.90
C SER A 409 4.76 9.68 17.41
N PHE A 410 5.27 10.82 16.92
CA PHE A 410 4.44 11.79 16.21
C PHE A 410 4.22 11.45 14.74
N LEU A 411 4.74 10.33 14.23
CA LEU A 411 4.62 9.98 12.80
C LEU A 411 3.17 10.04 12.29
N SER A 412 2.22 9.46 13.03
CA SER A 412 0.79 9.48 12.68
C SER A 412 0.17 10.88 12.77
N HIS A 413 0.51 11.65 13.81
CA HIS A 413 0.07 13.04 13.96
C HIS A 413 0.58 13.92 12.82
N ASP A 414 1.85 13.77 12.49
CA ASP A 414 2.55 14.52 11.46
C ASP A 414 2.00 14.25 10.07
N PHE A 415 1.78 12.96 9.76
CA PHE A 415 1.14 12.53 8.53
C PHE A 415 -0.22 13.20 8.35
N ASN A 416 -1.09 13.14 9.37
CA ASN A 416 -2.40 13.79 9.34
C ASN A 416 -2.31 15.32 9.16
N GLN A 417 -1.33 15.98 9.80
CA GLN A 417 -1.12 17.42 9.67
C GLN A 417 -0.63 17.81 8.26
N VAL A 418 0.23 17.01 7.64
CA VAL A 418 0.73 17.25 6.27
C VAL A 418 -0.38 16.97 5.26
N VAL A 419 -1.09 15.85 5.39
CA VAL A 419 -2.22 15.48 4.51
C VAL A 419 -3.32 16.54 4.57
N SER A 420 -3.73 16.99 5.76
CA SER A 420 -4.74 18.05 5.88
C SER A 420 -4.31 19.38 5.25
N LYS A 421 -3.02 19.73 5.26
CA LYS A 421 -2.48 20.90 4.53
C LYS A 421 -2.46 20.69 3.01
N ILE A 422 -2.15 19.49 2.54
CA ILE A 422 -2.16 19.13 1.10
C ILE A 422 -3.60 19.18 0.57
N LEU A 423 -4.54 18.58 1.29
CA LEU A 423 -5.97 18.59 0.95
C LEU A 423 -6.54 20.03 0.93
N ASN A 424 -6.09 20.91 1.83
CA ASN A 424 -6.46 22.33 1.82
C ASN A 424 -5.78 23.16 0.71
N LYS A 425 -4.61 22.75 0.19
CA LYS A 425 -3.91 23.44 -0.91
C LYS A 425 -4.39 23.00 -2.30
N ASN A 426 -5.00 21.83 -2.42
CA ASN A 426 -5.48 21.27 -3.69
C ASN A 426 -6.93 21.66 -4.05
N LEU A 427 -7.54 22.62 -3.34
CA LEU A 427 -8.84 23.23 -3.68
C LEU A 427 -8.80 24.23 -4.85
N THR A 428 -7.88 24.03 -5.80
CA THR A 428 -7.96 24.60 -7.16
C THR A 428 -7.58 23.54 -8.20
N LEU A 429 -8.19 22.36 -8.06
CA LEU A 429 -8.44 21.46 -9.17
C LEU A 429 -9.95 21.43 -9.35
N ASN A 430 -10.41 21.62 -10.60
CA ASN A 430 -11.80 21.48 -10.98
C ASN A 430 -12.27 20.07 -10.63
N ILE A 431 -12.88 19.91 -9.45
CA ILE A 431 -13.68 18.74 -9.09
C ILE A 431 -15.12 19.12 -9.43
N THR A 432 -15.44 19.01 -10.71
CA THR A 432 -16.79 18.68 -11.14
C THR A 432 -16.76 17.19 -11.49
N ASP A 433 -16.62 16.36 -10.47
CA ASP A 433 -17.14 15.00 -10.43
C ASP A 433 -17.22 14.65 -8.94
N SER A 434 -18.44 14.62 -8.43
CA SER A 434 -18.74 14.15 -7.08
C SER A 434 -18.20 12.73 -6.93
N VAL A 435 -17.16 12.53 -6.12
CA VAL A 435 -16.73 11.20 -5.68
C VAL A 435 -17.89 10.65 -4.86
N TYR A 436 -18.65 9.74 -5.48
CA TYR A 436 -19.71 9.01 -4.81
C TYR A 436 -19.05 8.08 -3.78
N ILE A 437 -19.26 8.37 -2.50
CA ILE A 437 -18.95 7.44 -1.41
C ILE A 437 -20.27 6.74 -1.12
N PRO A 438 -20.41 5.44 -1.43
CA PRO A 438 -21.65 4.74 -1.19
C PRO A 438 -21.99 4.70 0.30
N GLU A 439 -23.28 4.78 0.62
CA GLU A 439 -23.74 4.53 1.97
C GLU A 439 -23.55 3.04 2.34
N PRO A 440 -23.28 2.72 3.62
CA PRO A 440 -23.20 1.34 4.09
C PRO A 440 -24.46 0.55 3.74
N GLN A 441 -24.30 -0.63 3.16
CA GLN A 441 -25.38 -1.59 2.95
C GLN A 441 -25.11 -2.87 3.74
N SER A 442 -26.08 -3.32 4.55
CA SER A 442 -26.01 -4.63 5.20
C SER A 442 -26.23 -5.75 4.15
N PRO A 443 -25.49 -6.87 4.22
CA PRO A 443 -24.56 -7.17 5.30
C PRO A 443 -23.22 -6.43 5.18
N ILE A 444 -22.64 -6.00 6.32
CA ILE A 444 -21.35 -5.32 6.38
C ILE A 444 -20.22 -6.35 6.52
N ILE A 445 -19.28 -6.32 5.57
CA ILE A 445 -18.11 -7.18 5.50
C ILE A 445 -16.87 -6.35 5.79
N LEU A 446 -16.20 -6.65 6.90
CA LEU A 446 -14.91 -6.06 7.25
C LEU A 446 -13.76 -6.83 6.61
N ILE A 447 -12.89 -6.10 5.92
CA ILE A 447 -11.66 -6.64 5.32
C ILE A 447 -10.46 -6.08 6.08
N ASP A 448 -9.76 -6.91 6.85
CA ASP A 448 -8.52 -6.47 7.51
C ASP A 448 -7.37 -6.37 6.50
N GLY A 449 -6.92 -5.15 6.23
CA GLY A 449 -5.82 -4.81 5.31
C GLY A 449 -4.42 -5.08 5.87
N VAL A 450 -4.28 -5.95 6.87
CA VAL A 450 -3.02 -6.27 7.55
C VAL A 450 -1.84 -6.55 6.61
N PHE A 451 -2.04 -7.24 5.48
CA PHE A 451 -0.94 -7.61 4.61
C PHE A 451 -0.43 -6.46 3.72
N PHE A 452 -1.18 -5.36 3.61
CA PHE A 452 -0.70 -4.15 2.93
C PHE A 452 0.48 -3.47 3.66
N GLN A 453 0.68 -3.78 4.95
CA GLN A 453 1.84 -3.33 5.72
C GLN A 453 3.16 -3.93 5.21
N LEU A 454 3.10 -5.09 4.55
CA LEU A 454 4.24 -5.72 3.92
C LEU A 454 4.33 -5.21 2.47
N TYR A 455 5.09 -4.14 2.28
CA TYR A 455 5.20 -3.44 1.00
C TYR A 455 5.66 -4.39 -0.13
N LYS A 456 4.90 -4.44 -1.25
CA LYS A 456 5.20 -5.18 -2.50
C LYS A 456 5.26 -6.71 -2.38
N THR A 457 4.13 -7.35 -2.10
CA THR A 457 3.98 -8.83 -2.09
C THR A 457 2.93 -9.32 -3.10
N GLY A 458 2.97 -10.61 -3.46
CA GLY A 458 1.96 -11.21 -4.33
C GLY A 458 0.55 -11.23 -3.71
N ILE A 459 0.44 -11.42 -2.39
CA ILE A 459 -0.86 -11.37 -1.68
C ILE A 459 -1.42 -9.95 -1.68
N ALA A 460 -0.59 -8.92 -1.45
CA ALA A 460 -1.04 -7.54 -1.54
C ALA A 460 -1.55 -7.19 -2.96
N ARG A 461 -0.94 -7.76 -4.01
CA ARG A 461 -1.44 -7.64 -5.39
C ARG A 461 -2.83 -8.28 -5.54
N VAL A 462 -3.03 -9.50 -5.04
CA VAL A 462 -4.34 -10.18 -5.06
C VAL A 462 -5.43 -9.29 -4.47
N TRP A 463 -5.23 -8.79 -3.24
CA TRP A 463 -6.23 -7.94 -2.58
C TRP A 463 -6.44 -6.60 -3.27
N LYS A 464 -5.37 -5.95 -3.77
CA LYS A 464 -5.51 -4.74 -4.55
C LYS A 464 -6.39 -4.98 -5.78
N SER A 465 -6.13 -6.05 -6.53
CA SER A 465 -6.90 -6.39 -7.73
C SER A 465 -8.36 -6.72 -7.40
N LEU A 466 -8.63 -7.46 -6.31
CA LEU A 466 -10.00 -7.74 -5.86
C LEU A 466 -10.77 -6.44 -5.53
N LEU A 467 -10.16 -5.55 -4.73
CA LEU A 467 -10.77 -4.27 -4.38
C LEU A 467 -11.02 -3.39 -5.62
N GLU A 468 -10.11 -3.39 -6.60
CA GLU A 468 -10.30 -2.67 -7.87
C GLU A 468 -11.45 -3.24 -8.71
N GLN A 469 -11.66 -4.56 -8.70
CA GLN A 469 -12.82 -5.17 -9.37
C GLN A 469 -14.13 -4.84 -8.67
N TRP A 470 -14.17 -4.89 -7.34
CA TRP A 470 -15.40 -4.65 -6.57
C TRP A 470 -15.79 -3.18 -6.51
N ALA A 471 -14.83 -2.26 -6.58
CA ALA A 471 -15.01 -0.81 -6.44
C ALA A 471 -16.12 -0.20 -7.32
N ASN A 472 -16.37 -0.79 -8.48
CA ASN A 472 -17.36 -0.30 -9.45
C ASN A 472 -18.65 -1.15 -9.48
N THR A 473 -18.89 -1.94 -8.44
CA THR A 473 -20.06 -2.82 -8.30
C THR A 473 -20.80 -2.51 -7.01
N ASP A 474 -22.08 -2.89 -6.92
CA ASP A 474 -22.87 -2.73 -5.68
C ASP A 474 -22.26 -3.47 -4.48
N PHE A 475 -21.39 -4.45 -4.72
CA PHE A 475 -20.68 -5.15 -3.66
C PHE A 475 -19.76 -4.24 -2.83
N ALA A 476 -19.23 -3.15 -3.41
CA ALA A 476 -18.44 -2.18 -2.66
C ALA A 476 -19.21 -1.54 -1.50
N ASN A 477 -20.54 -1.45 -1.59
CA ASN A 477 -21.40 -0.88 -0.56
C ASN A 477 -21.43 -1.74 0.72
N HIS A 478 -21.13 -3.04 0.58
CA HIS A 478 -21.04 -4.00 1.68
C HIS A 478 -19.66 -4.01 2.36
N ILE A 479 -18.62 -3.48 1.71
CA ILE A 479 -17.23 -3.61 2.17
C ILE A 479 -16.79 -2.39 2.97
N LEU A 480 -16.07 -2.65 4.07
CA LEU A 480 -15.24 -1.68 4.77
C LEU A 480 -13.84 -2.26 5.04
N VAL A 481 -12.80 -1.61 4.51
CA VAL A 481 -11.41 -2.07 4.66
C VAL A 481 -10.78 -1.43 5.91
N LEU A 482 -10.24 -2.26 6.80
CA LEU A 482 -9.42 -1.80 7.92
C LEU A 482 -8.02 -1.48 7.42
N ASP A 483 -7.69 -0.19 7.40
CA ASP A 483 -6.43 0.32 6.89
C ASP A 483 -5.40 0.44 8.02
N ARG A 484 -4.57 -0.60 8.15
CA ARG A 484 -3.51 -0.65 9.14
C ARG A 484 -2.40 0.32 8.78
N ALA A 485 -2.15 1.29 9.66
CA ALA A 485 -1.09 2.29 9.49
C ALA A 485 -1.11 3.06 8.15
N ASN A 486 -2.29 3.23 7.53
CA ASN A 486 -2.46 3.90 6.23
C ASN A 486 -1.69 3.24 5.07
N THR A 487 -1.62 1.91 5.09
CA THR A 487 -0.86 1.11 4.11
C THR A 487 -1.74 0.56 2.98
N ALA A 488 -3.05 0.46 3.18
CA ALA A 488 -3.97 -0.03 2.17
C ALA A 488 -4.06 0.93 0.97
N PRO A 489 -4.13 0.42 -0.29
CA PRO A 489 -4.30 1.27 -1.46
C PRO A 489 -5.66 1.99 -1.38
N LYS A 490 -5.68 3.29 -1.67
CA LYS A 490 -6.91 4.11 -1.69
C LYS A 490 -7.60 4.01 -3.04
N ILE A 491 -8.55 3.09 -3.14
CA ILE A 491 -9.32 2.80 -4.34
C ILE A 491 -10.65 3.55 -4.25
N ASN A 492 -10.96 4.35 -5.28
CA ASN A 492 -12.23 5.06 -5.36
C ASN A 492 -13.39 4.06 -5.35
N GLY A 493 -14.44 4.32 -4.56
CA GLY A 493 -15.58 3.42 -4.39
C GLY A 493 -15.48 2.48 -3.17
N ILE A 494 -14.29 2.32 -2.58
CA ILE A 494 -14.09 1.51 -1.38
C ILE A 494 -14.05 2.38 -0.12
N ARG A 495 -14.66 1.91 0.97
CA ARG A 495 -14.65 2.56 2.28
C ARG A 495 -13.50 2.04 3.13
N TYR A 496 -12.90 2.93 3.93
CA TYR A 496 -11.73 2.61 4.77
C TYR A 496 -11.89 3.12 6.20
N ARG A 497 -11.41 2.34 7.16
CA ARG A 497 -11.26 2.75 8.56
C ARG A 497 -9.81 2.54 9.00
N THR A 498 -9.13 3.63 9.38
CA THR A 498 -7.72 3.54 9.83
C THR A 498 -7.63 2.92 11.21
N ILE A 499 -6.73 1.94 11.38
CA ILE A 499 -6.48 1.24 12.64
C ILE A 499 -4.97 1.10 12.90
N PRO A 500 -4.53 0.77 14.13
CA PRO A 500 -3.12 0.58 14.45
C PRO A 500 -2.44 -0.52 13.61
N PRO A 501 -1.11 -0.46 13.43
CA PRO A 501 -0.36 -1.54 12.78
C PRO A 501 -0.49 -2.84 13.57
N TYR A 502 -0.36 -3.96 12.86
CA TYR A 502 -0.39 -5.28 13.47
C TYR A 502 0.94 -5.63 14.13
N ASP A 503 0.91 -6.15 15.36
CA ASP A 503 2.10 -6.57 16.11
C ASP A 503 2.02 -8.06 16.46
N TYR A 504 2.90 -8.87 15.85
CA TYR A 504 3.01 -10.31 16.12
C TYR A 504 3.41 -10.63 17.57
N ASN A 505 3.90 -9.65 18.35
CA ASN A 505 4.20 -9.84 19.77
C ASN A 505 2.99 -9.60 20.68
N ASN A 506 1.87 -9.10 20.14
CA ASN A 506 0.70 -8.72 20.92
C ASN A 506 -0.62 -9.09 20.21
N THR A 507 -0.71 -10.34 19.73
CA THR A 507 -1.83 -10.79 18.90
C THR A 507 -3.17 -10.80 19.64
N GLU A 508 -3.19 -11.13 20.94
CA GLU A 508 -4.43 -11.15 21.74
C GLU A 508 -5.06 -9.77 21.93
N ALA A 509 -4.25 -8.72 22.13
CA ALA A 509 -4.78 -7.36 22.17
C ALA A 509 -5.34 -6.94 20.82
N ASP A 510 -4.71 -7.36 19.73
CA ASP A 510 -5.19 -7.09 18.38
C ASP A 510 -6.56 -7.75 18.10
N LYS A 511 -6.76 -9.00 18.54
CA LYS A 511 -8.06 -9.68 18.44
C LYS A 511 -9.17 -8.92 19.14
N GLN A 512 -8.90 -8.36 20.32
CA GLN A 512 -9.86 -7.54 21.06
C GLN A 512 -10.19 -6.24 20.31
N ILE A 513 -9.18 -5.59 19.73
CA ILE A 513 -9.38 -4.38 18.91
C ILE A 513 -10.22 -4.71 17.68
N LEU A 514 -9.89 -5.78 16.96
CA LEU A 514 -10.67 -6.24 15.81
C LEU A 514 -12.11 -6.54 16.19
N GLN A 515 -12.33 -7.22 17.31
CA GLN A 515 -13.68 -7.51 17.79
C GLN A 515 -14.48 -6.25 18.10
N GLN A 516 -13.87 -5.32 18.82
CA GLN A 516 -14.50 -4.05 19.13
C GLN A 516 -14.90 -3.29 17.86
N ILE A 517 -14.01 -3.25 16.86
CA ILE A 517 -14.30 -2.61 15.57
C ILE A 517 -15.44 -3.32 14.84
N CYS A 518 -15.47 -4.66 14.84
CA CYS A 518 -16.57 -5.42 14.24
C CYS A 518 -17.92 -5.03 14.86
N HIS A 519 -17.98 -4.91 16.19
CA HIS A 519 -19.21 -4.47 16.88
C HIS A 519 -19.57 -3.01 16.58
N GLU A 520 -18.58 -2.11 16.57
CA GLU A 520 -18.81 -0.67 16.30
C GLU A 520 -19.33 -0.41 14.88
N GLU A 521 -18.86 -1.18 13.89
CA GLU A 521 -19.27 -1.06 12.49
C GLU A 521 -20.50 -1.91 12.15
N GLY A 522 -21.00 -2.73 13.09
CA GLY A 522 -22.09 -3.66 12.84
C GLY A 522 -21.75 -4.73 11.80
N ALA A 523 -20.51 -5.23 11.80
CA ALA A 523 -20.03 -6.19 10.82
C ALA A 523 -20.62 -7.59 11.07
N GLU A 524 -21.29 -8.15 10.06
CA GLU A 524 -21.78 -9.54 10.07
C GLU A 524 -20.71 -10.54 9.63
N LEU A 525 -19.69 -10.09 8.90
CA LEU A 525 -18.60 -10.94 8.45
C LEU A 525 -17.25 -10.22 8.51
N PHE A 526 -16.23 -10.98 8.85
CA PHE A 526 -14.84 -10.57 8.82
C PHE A 526 -14.03 -11.45 7.87
N ILE A 527 -13.19 -10.83 7.06
CA ILE A 527 -12.13 -11.54 6.33
C ILE A 527 -10.84 -10.74 6.48
N SER A 528 -9.72 -11.44 6.54
CA SER A 528 -8.43 -10.77 6.62
C SER A 528 -7.58 -11.05 5.40
N SER A 529 -6.85 -10.01 4.98
CA SER A 529 -5.84 -10.15 3.94
C SER A 529 -4.68 -11.04 4.35
N TYR A 530 -4.55 -11.32 5.65
CA TYR A 530 -3.66 -12.32 6.20
C TYR A 530 -4.22 -12.92 7.48
N TYR A 531 -3.47 -13.66 8.28
CA TYR A 531 -4.07 -14.54 9.28
C TYR A 531 -4.50 -13.89 10.61
N THR A 532 -5.20 -12.75 10.59
CA THR A 532 -5.79 -12.13 11.79
C THR A 532 -7.24 -12.58 11.99
N THR A 533 -7.74 -12.56 13.24
CA THR A 533 -9.10 -12.96 13.57
C THR A 533 -9.74 -12.05 14.63
N PRO A 534 -11.05 -11.80 14.57
CA PRO A 534 -11.82 -11.28 15.70
C PRO A 534 -12.05 -12.40 16.74
N ILE A 535 -12.92 -12.16 17.73
CA ILE A 535 -13.23 -13.10 18.82
C ILE A 535 -14.51 -13.89 18.53
N ASP A 536 -15.60 -13.22 18.19
CA ASP A 536 -16.94 -13.80 18.01
C ASP A 536 -17.54 -13.54 16.61
N THR A 537 -17.10 -12.50 15.91
CA THR A 537 -17.59 -12.20 14.56
C THR A 537 -17.24 -13.33 13.59
N LEU A 538 -18.23 -13.77 12.80
CA LEU A 538 -18.08 -14.79 11.76
C LEU A 538 -16.92 -14.42 10.84
N SER A 539 -16.12 -15.42 10.45
CA SER A 539 -14.96 -15.16 9.60
C SER A 539 -14.83 -16.11 8.43
N VAL A 540 -14.27 -15.61 7.33
CA VAL A 540 -13.83 -16.43 6.19
C VAL A 540 -12.32 -16.45 6.15
N PHE A 541 -11.74 -17.65 6.03
CA PHE A 541 -10.31 -17.85 5.85
C PHE A 541 -9.97 -17.99 4.36
N MET A 542 -9.05 -17.16 3.88
CA MET A 542 -8.48 -17.29 2.54
C MET A 542 -7.06 -17.86 2.62
N ALA A 543 -6.88 -19.05 2.05
CA ALA A 543 -5.62 -19.76 2.00
C ALA A 543 -4.83 -19.44 0.74
N TYR A 544 -3.60 -18.97 0.92
CA TYR A 544 -2.66 -18.74 -0.19
C TYR A 544 -1.75 -19.95 -0.44
N ASP A 545 -1.38 -20.66 0.63
CA ASP A 545 -0.58 -21.88 0.58
C ASP A 545 -0.63 -22.63 1.92
N MET A 546 -0.15 -23.87 1.90
CA MET A 546 0.17 -24.67 3.09
C MET A 546 1.67 -25.03 3.13
N ILE A 547 2.53 -24.15 2.59
CA ILE A 547 3.97 -24.41 2.45
C ILE A 547 4.61 -24.77 3.79
N PRO A 548 4.46 -23.99 4.88
CA PRO A 548 5.09 -24.30 6.16
C PRO A 548 4.69 -25.68 6.69
N GLU A 549 3.43 -26.07 6.53
CA GLU A 549 2.91 -27.38 6.94
C GLU A 549 3.47 -28.51 6.08
N VAL A 550 3.55 -28.30 4.76
CA VAL A 550 4.04 -29.30 3.80
C VAL A 550 5.54 -29.56 3.93
N ILE A 551 6.34 -28.51 4.09
CA ILE A 551 7.81 -28.63 4.11
C ILE A 551 8.38 -28.87 5.52
N GLY A 552 7.53 -28.96 6.55
CA GLY A 552 7.96 -29.16 7.94
C GLY A 552 8.63 -27.92 8.55
N GLY A 553 8.10 -26.73 8.25
CA GLY A 553 8.53 -25.47 8.86
C GLY A 553 8.27 -25.41 10.37
N ASN A 554 8.88 -24.44 11.06
CA ASN A 554 8.65 -24.24 12.49
C ASN A 554 7.28 -23.60 12.74
N LEU A 555 6.25 -24.42 12.96
CA LEU A 555 4.87 -23.98 13.21
C LEU A 555 4.67 -23.23 14.54
N ASN A 556 5.70 -23.11 15.38
CA ASN A 556 5.68 -22.27 16.58
C ASN A 556 6.00 -20.79 16.30
N ASP A 557 6.30 -20.43 15.05
CA ASP A 557 6.39 -19.02 14.66
C ASP A 557 5.03 -18.33 14.88
N PRO A 558 4.98 -17.13 15.50
CA PRO A 558 3.73 -16.41 15.77
C PRO A 558 2.80 -16.33 14.55
N MET A 559 3.35 -16.16 13.35
CA MET A 559 2.55 -16.07 12.12
C MET A 559 1.82 -17.36 11.79
N TRP A 560 2.45 -18.53 11.98
CA TRP A 560 1.83 -19.83 11.70
C TRP A 560 0.87 -20.25 12.80
N ILE A 561 1.14 -19.84 14.04
CA ILE A 561 0.18 -19.98 15.14
C ILE A 561 -1.12 -19.23 14.80
N GLU A 562 -1.01 -17.97 14.36
CA GLU A 562 -2.20 -17.19 13.99
C GLU A 562 -2.90 -17.74 12.73
N LYS A 563 -2.16 -18.29 11.75
CA LYS A 563 -2.73 -19.07 10.64
C LYS A 563 -3.63 -20.20 11.14
N HIS A 564 -3.14 -21.01 12.08
CA HIS A 564 -3.90 -22.14 12.62
C HIS A 564 -5.10 -21.68 13.43
N LYS A 565 -4.96 -20.59 14.22
CA LYS A 565 -6.10 -19.96 14.90
C LYS A 565 -7.15 -19.46 13.91
N ALA A 566 -6.73 -18.85 12.80
CA ALA A 566 -7.63 -18.35 11.76
C ALA A 566 -8.39 -19.47 11.04
N ILE A 567 -7.73 -20.60 10.75
CA ILE A 567 -8.40 -21.77 10.19
C ILE A 567 -9.45 -22.32 11.16
N ASN A 568 -9.12 -22.43 12.45
CA ASN A 568 -10.05 -22.96 13.46
C ASN A 568 -11.22 -22.02 13.77
N HIS A 569 -11.05 -20.71 13.59
CA HIS A 569 -12.09 -19.69 13.80
C HIS A 569 -13.02 -19.51 12.59
N ALA A 570 -12.60 -19.97 11.41
CA ALA A 570 -13.31 -19.72 10.17
C ALA A 570 -14.61 -20.51 10.04
N SER A 571 -15.64 -19.83 9.54
CA SER A 571 -16.95 -20.39 9.21
C SER A 571 -17.09 -20.67 7.71
N GLY A 572 -16.14 -20.19 6.90
CA GLY A 572 -16.04 -20.47 5.46
C GLY A 572 -14.58 -20.43 5.00
N PHE A 573 -14.28 -21.15 3.93
CA PHE A 573 -12.92 -21.35 3.42
C PHE A 573 -12.82 -21.02 1.94
N ILE A 574 -11.79 -20.28 1.57
CA ILE A 574 -11.41 -19.98 0.20
C ILE A 574 -9.96 -20.43 -0.01
N ALA A 575 -9.66 -21.08 -1.13
CA ALA A 575 -8.30 -21.43 -1.52
C ALA A 575 -7.99 -20.90 -2.92
N ILE A 576 -6.75 -20.46 -3.15
CA ILE A 576 -6.34 -19.93 -4.47
C ILE A 576 -5.99 -21.03 -5.50
N SER A 577 -6.05 -22.31 -5.11
CA SER A 577 -5.84 -23.48 -5.98
C SER A 577 -6.50 -24.73 -5.39
N GLU A 578 -6.77 -25.71 -6.24
CA GLU A 578 -7.28 -27.02 -5.86
C GLU A 578 -6.28 -27.75 -4.95
N ASN A 579 -4.98 -27.64 -5.25
CA ASN A 579 -3.95 -28.21 -4.40
C ASN A 579 -3.95 -27.60 -3.00
N THR A 580 -4.11 -26.27 -2.88
CA THR A 580 -4.18 -25.63 -1.56
C THR A 580 -5.44 -26.07 -0.79
N ALA A 581 -6.58 -26.26 -1.47
CA ALA A 581 -7.79 -26.80 -0.83
C ALA A 581 -7.57 -28.22 -0.28
N LYS A 582 -6.93 -29.10 -1.07
CA LYS A 582 -6.55 -30.45 -0.65
C LYS A 582 -5.59 -30.44 0.54
N ASP A 583 -4.64 -29.51 0.56
CA ASP A 583 -3.71 -29.39 1.68
C ASP A 583 -4.41 -28.94 2.97
N ILE A 584 -5.36 -28.01 2.89
CA ILE A 584 -6.17 -27.61 4.05
C ILE A 584 -6.85 -28.85 4.62
N ASN A 585 -7.56 -29.64 3.80
CA ASN A 585 -8.19 -30.88 4.26
C ASN A 585 -7.17 -31.89 4.84
N LYS A 586 -5.99 -32.01 4.24
CA LYS A 586 -4.93 -32.90 4.72
C LYS A 586 -4.42 -32.54 6.13
N PHE A 587 -4.24 -31.25 6.42
CA PHE A 587 -3.73 -30.79 7.72
C PHE A 587 -4.83 -30.46 8.73
N PHE A 588 -6.04 -30.17 8.25
CA PHE A 588 -7.25 -29.86 9.02
C PHE A 588 -8.41 -30.74 8.51
N PRO A 589 -8.45 -32.03 8.87
CA PRO A 589 -9.41 -33.00 8.32
C PRO A 589 -10.88 -32.70 8.65
N ASN A 590 -11.13 -31.82 9.62
CA ASN A 590 -12.46 -31.31 9.94
C ASN A 590 -12.99 -30.30 8.91
N VAL A 591 -12.18 -29.90 7.93
CA VAL A 591 -12.57 -29.04 6.82
C VAL A 591 -12.64 -29.91 5.55
N PRO A 592 -13.82 -30.38 5.13
CA PRO A 592 -13.97 -31.18 3.92
C PRO A 592 -13.54 -30.39 2.68
N THR A 593 -13.00 -31.05 1.66
CA THR A 593 -12.50 -30.34 0.46
C THR A 593 -13.64 -29.67 -0.30
N GLU A 594 -14.82 -30.31 -0.33
CA GLU A 594 -16.05 -29.83 -0.95
C GLU A 594 -16.65 -28.59 -0.28
N SER A 595 -16.25 -28.24 0.95
CA SER A 595 -16.69 -27.00 1.62
C SER A 595 -15.77 -25.81 1.34
N ILE A 596 -14.64 -26.04 0.67
CA ILE A 596 -13.65 -25.00 0.34
C ILE A 596 -13.95 -24.46 -1.05
N THR A 597 -14.16 -23.15 -1.16
CA THR A 597 -14.33 -22.50 -2.45
C THR A 597 -12.98 -22.25 -3.11
N VAL A 598 -12.76 -22.80 -4.30
CA VAL A 598 -11.53 -22.54 -5.07
C VAL A 598 -11.70 -21.31 -5.96
N ALA A 599 -10.83 -20.32 -5.76
CA ALA A 599 -10.81 -19.07 -6.52
C ALA A 599 -9.40 -18.79 -7.05
N HIS A 600 -9.12 -19.27 -8.27
CA HIS A 600 -7.82 -19.05 -8.93
C HIS A 600 -7.49 -17.57 -9.09
N CYS A 601 -6.22 -17.21 -8.87
CA CYS A 601 -5.77 -15.84 -9.10
C CYS A 601 -5.88 -15.43 -10.57
N GLY A 602 -6.15 -14.14 -10.80
CA GLY A 602 -6.15 -13.56 -12.13
C GLY A 602 -4.76 -13.14 -12.62
N VAL A 603 -4.69 -12.73 -13.89
CA VAL A 603 -3.53 -12.04 -14.46
C VAL A 603 -3.93 -10.63 -14.91
N ASP A 604 -3.10 -9.64 -14.60
CA ASP A 604 -3.36 -8.26 -15.01
C ASP A 604 -3.19 -8.10 -16.52
N SER A 605 -4.08 -7.33 -17.16
CA SER A 605 -4.01 -6.98 -18.59
C SER A 605 -2.69 -6.31 -19.01
N LEU A 606 -1.98 -5.70 -18.06
CA LEU A 606 -0.62 -5.21 -18.25
C LEU A 606 0.30 -6.31 -18.79
N PHE A 607 0.19 -7.54 -18.27
CA PHE A 607 0.97 -8.67 -18.73
C PHE A 607 0.45 -9.14 -20.09
N SER A 608 1.09 -8.62 -21.13
CA SER A 608 0.75 -8.83 -22.53
C SER A 608 2.02 -8.83 -23.38
N PRO A 609 2.01 -9.43 -24.58
CA PRO A 609 3.17 -9.40 -25.47
C PRO A 609 3.65 -7.97 -25.72
N ALA A 610 4.98 -7.81 -25.83
CA ALA A 610 5.61 -6.52 -26.07
C ALA A 610 6.23 -6.44 -27.48
N SER A 611 6.39 -5.22 -28.00
CA SER A 611 7.07 -5.00 -29.28
C SER A 611 8.58 -5.21 -29.17
N ASP A 612 9.23 -5.54 -30.28
CA ASP A 612 10.69 -5.71 -30.34
C ASP A 612 11.42 -4.44 -29.84
N THR A 613 10.91 -3.26 -30.16
CA THR A 613 11.50 -1.98 -29.71
C THR A 613 11.46 -1.84 -28.19
N GLU A 614 10.35 -2.15 -27.54
CA GLU A 614 10.24 -2.12 -26.08
C GLU A 614 11.21 -3.11 -25.43
N ILE A 615 11.31 -4.33 -25.98
CA ILE A 615 12.23 -5.38 -25.50
C ILE A 615 13.69 -4.95 -25.65
N GLN A 616 14.07 -4.35 -26.79
CA GLN A 616 15.44 -3.86 -27.00
C GLN A 616 15.79 -2.70 -26.08
N ASN A 617 14.85 -1.79 -25.81
CA ASN A 617 15.04 -0.69 -24.87
C ASN A 617 15.26 -1.22 -23.44
N PHE A 618 14.46 -2.21 -23.01
CA PHE A 618 14.66 -2.90 -21.73
C PHE A 618 16.05 -3.55 -21.66
N LYS A 619 16.45 -4.31 -22.68
CA LYS A 619 17.76 -4.95 -22.76
C LYS A 619 18.90 -3.94 -22.69
N HIS A 620 18.79 -2.83 -23.43
CA HIS A 620 19.77 -1.76 -23.42
C HIS A 620 19.89 -1.10 -22.04
N LYS A 621 18.75 -0.82 -21.39
CA LYS A 621 18.69 -0.22 -20.04
C LYS A 621 19.47 -1.02 -19.00
N TYR A 622 19.37 -2.35 -19.04
CA TYR A 622 20.02 -3.24 -18.06
C TYR A 622 21.32 -3.88 -18.57
N GLY A 623 21.80 -3.50 -19.75
CA GLY A 623 23.04 -4.06 -20.32
C GLY A 623 22.95 -5.55 -20.66
N ILE A 624 21.75 -6.05 -20.98
CA ILE A 624 21.52 -7.42 -21.41
C ILE A 624 21.86 -7.53 -22.90
N ASN A 625 22.98 -8.17 -23.21
CA ASN A 625 23.55 -8.16 -24.57
C ASN A 625 23.29 -9.44 -25.36
N LYS A 626 22.74 -10.46 -24.71
CA LYS A 626 22.49 -11.80 -25.28
C LYS A 626 21.04 -12.22 -25.06
N PRO A 627 20.54 -13.22 -25.81
CA PRO A 627 19.34 -13.94 -25.42
C PRO A 627 19.48 -14.46 -23.98
N TYR A 628 18.40 -14.48 -23.19
CA TYR A 628 18.49 -14.82 -21.77
C TYR A 628 17.37 -15.74 -21.29
N PHE A 629 17.66 -16.50 -20.25
CA PHE A 629 16.66 -17.19 -19.43
C PHE A 629 16.31 -16.33 -18.21
N LEU A 630 15.03 -16.33 -17.83
CA LEU A 630 14.53 -15.57 -16.69
C LEU A 630 14.24 -16.51 -15.51
N LEU A 631 14.61 -16.10 -14.30
CA LEU A 631 14.35 -16.81 -13.04
C LEU A 631 13.48 -15.98 -12.09
N GLY A 632 12.43 -16.60 -11.54
CA GLY A 632 11.48 -16.00 -10.59
C GLY A 632 11.88 -16.11 -9.12
N GLY A 633 13.10 -15.68 -8.78
CA GLY A 633 13.72 -15.76 -7.45
C GLY A 633 14.76 -16.87 -7.35
N LEU A 634 15.64 -16.81 -6.34
CA LEU A 634 16.75 -17.78 -6.17
C LEU A 634 16.71 -18.59 -4.85
N GLY A 635 15.73 -18.36 -3.97
CA GLY A 635 15.75 -18.89 -2.60
C GLY A 635 14.99 -20.22 -2.39
N GLY A 636 15.49 -21.06 -1.49
CA GLY A 636 14.75 -22.15 -0.82
C GLY A 636 13.97 -23.08 -1.76
N TYR A 637 12.66 -23.15 -1.56
CA TYR A 637 11.75 -24.03 -2.31
C TYR A 637 11.65 -23.67 -3.81
N LYS A 638 12.09 -22.49 -4.25
CA LYS A 638 12.11 -22.08 -5.67
C LYS A 638 13.10 -22.90 -6.50
N ASN A 639 14.09 -23.53 -5.84
CA ASN A 639 14.97 -24.55 -6.39
C ASN A 639 15.76 -24.14 -7.66
N SER A 640 16.12 -22.86 -7.75
CA SER A 640 16.85 -22.31 -8.90
C SER A 640 18.23 -22.93 -9.10
N ILE A 641 18.78 -23.62 -8.10
CA ILE A 641 19.99 -24.43 -8.23
C ILE A 641 19.87 -25.51 -9.32
N LEU A 642 18.70 -26.10 -9.51
CA LEU A 642 18.46 -27.09 -10.57
C LEU A 642 18.75 -26.49 -11.95
N PHE A 643 18.26 -25.26 -12.19
CA PHE A 643 18.58 -24.52 -13.40
C PHE A 643 20.09 -24.30 -13.55
N PHE A 644 20.79 -23.83 -12.52
CA PHE A 644 22.24 -23.56 -12.64
C PHE A 644 23.06 -24.83 -12.90
N GLN A 645 22.72 -25.95 -12.25
CA GLN A 645 23.37 -27.23 -12.49
C GLN A 645 23.17 -27.69 -13.94
N ALA A 646 21.94 -27.65 -14.44
CA ALA A 646 21.61 -28.02 -15.81
C ALA A 646 22.22 -27.07 -16.86
N PHE A 647 22.09 -25.76 -16.64
CA PHE A 647 22.64 -24.72 -17.50
C PHE A 647 24.17 -24.83 -17.62
N SER A 648 24.86 -25.25 -16.56
CA SER A 648 26.31 -25.44 -16.58
C SER A 648 26.78 -26.53 -17.56
N GLN A 649 25.89 -27.47 -17.92
CA GLN A 649 26.14 -28.59 -18.86
C GLN A 649 25.90 -28.21 -20.32
N LEU A 650 25.28 -27.05 -20.60
CA LEU A 650 25.04 -26.61 -21.98
C LEU A 650 26.35 -26.24 -22.67
N ALA A 651 26.63 -26.87 -23.81
CA ALA A 651 27.83 -26.63 -24.60
C ALA A 651 27.95 -25.17 -25.08
N ASN A 652 26.81 -24.50 -25.32
CA ASN A 652 26.72 -23.12 -25.78
C ASN A 652 26.29 -22.13 -24.67
N LYS A 653 26.48 -22.46 -23.38
CA LYS A 653 26.01 -21.60 -22.27
C LYS A 653 26.48 -20.14 -22.35
N GLN A 654 27.69 -19.91 -22.87
CA GLN A 654 28.28 -18.58 -23.05
C GLN A 654 27.52 -17.69 -24.04
N SER A 655 26.61 -18.26 -24.84
CA SER A 655 25.73 -17.54 -25.75
C SER A 655 24.51 -16.92 -25.07
N PHE A 656 24.32 -17.15 -23.76
CA PHE A 656 23.17 -16.64 -23.01
C PHE A 656 23.59 -15.75 -21.84
N ASP A 657 22.72 -14.80 -21.54
CA ASP A 657 22.69 -14.11 -20.25
C ASP A 657 21.66 -14.77 -19.33
N ILE A 658 21.76 -14.51 -18.02
CA ILE A 658 20.79 -14.99 -17.02
C ILE A 658 20.20 -13.78 -16.32
N VAL A 659 18.87 -13.67 -16.30
CA VAL A 659 18.17 -12.61 -15.58
C VAL A 659 17.42 -13.24 -14.41
N ALA A 660 17.58 -12.69 -13.21
CA ALA A 660 16.83 -13.12 -12.03
C ALA A 660 16.16 -11.90 -11.38
N THR A 661 14.88 -12.06 -11.03
CA THR A 661 14.08 -11.03 -10.36
C THR A 661 13.28 -11.63 -9.20
N GLY A 662 12.87 -10.81 -8.24
CA GLY A 662 12.20 -11.25 -7.02
C GLY A 662 13.13 -11.54 -5.85
N ALA A 663 12.65 -12.31 -4.87
CA ALA A 663 13.38 -12.57 -3.63
C ALA A 663 14.71 -13.31 -3.88
N GLY A 664 15.78 -12.80 -3.28
CA GLY A 664 17.11 -13.38 -3.39
C GLY A 664 17.78 -13.20 -4.76
N SER A 665 17.55 -12.11 -5.49
CA SER A 665 18.12 -11.88 -6.83
C SER A 665 19.65 -11.75 -6.90
N GLN A 666 20.36 -11.86 -5.77
CA GLN A 666 21.82 -11.96 -5.75
C GLN A 666 22.27 -13.41 -5.92
N LEU A 667 23.16 -13.66 -6.87
CA LEU A 667 23.72 -14.99 -7.09
C LEU A 667 24.55 -15.44 -5.88
N PRO A 668 24.21 -16.59 -5.24
CA PRO A 668 25.00 -17.15 -4.16
C PRO A 668 26.46 -17.38 -4.60
N PRO A 669 27.46 -17.05 -3.76
CA PRO A 669 28.87 -17.19 -4.12
C PRO A 669 29.26 -18.58 -4.61
N GLU A 670 28.68 -19.63 -4.03
CA GLU A 670 28.89 -21.04 -4.37
C GLU A 670 28.40 -21.39 -5.79
N TRP A 671 27.47 -20.64 -6.37
CA TRP A 671 26.93 -20.90 -7.71
C TRP A 671 27.69 -20.18 -8.82
N ARG A 672 28.63 -19.28 -8.49
CA ARG A 672 29.41 -18.51 -9.48
C ARG A 672 30.19 -19.40 -10.45
N GLN A 673 30.61 -20.59 -10.02
CA GLN A 673 31.31 -21.53 -10.91
C GLN A 673 30.38 -22.12 -11.98
N LEU A 674 29.10 -22.28 -11.66
CA LEU A 674 28.09 -22.82 -12.59
C LEU A 674 27.75 -21.83 -13.71
N THR A 675 27.89 -20.53 -13.44
CA THR A 675 27.65 -19.43 -14.40
C THR A 675 28.90 -18.93 -15.12
N ALA A 676 30.06 -19.61 -14.96
CA ALA A 676 31.32 -19.16 -15.54
C ALA A 676 31.23 -18.91 -17.07
N GLY A 677 31.59 -17.69 -17.48
CA GLY A 677 31.54 -17.24 -18.88
C GLY A 677 30.20 -16.64 -19.33
N CYS A 678 29.23 -16.50 -18.42
CA CYS A 678 27.92 -15.90 -18.68
C CYS A 678 27.73 -14.65 -17.81
N THR A 679 26.90 -13.71 -18.26
CA THR A 679 26.55 -12.52 -17.46
C THR A 679 25.28 -12.83 -16.65
N PHE A 680 25.34 -12.63 -15.34
CA PHE A 680 24.19 -12.75 -14.45
C PHE A 680 23.68 -11.36 -14.08
N HIS A 681 22.38 -11.14 -14.26
CA HIS A 681 21.68 -9.88 -14.00
C HIS A 681 20.66 -10.10 -12.88
N GLY A 682 21.02 -9.71 -11.66
CA GLY A 682 20.09 -9.66 -10.52
C GLY A 682 19.34 -8.34 -10.50
N LEU A 683 18.07 -8.34 -10.90
CA LEU A 683 17.29 -7.12 -11.11
C LEU A 683 16.14 -6.99 -10.10
N GLN A 684 15.75 -5.75 -9.83
CA GLN A 684 14.50 -5.39 -9.16
C GLN A 684 13.67 -4.64 -10.20
N LEU A 685 12.53 -5.21 -10.59
CA LEU A 685 11.74 -4.74 -11.73
C LEU A 685 10.38 -4.22 -11.26
N THR A 686 9.88 -3.16 -11.89
CA THR A 686 8.45 -2.80 -11.82
C THR A 686 7.60 -3.79 -12.61
N ASP A 687 6.28 -3.75 -12.49
CA ASP A 687 5.41 -4.66 -13.24
C ASP A 687 5.48 -4.40 -14.76
N GLU A 688 5.65 -3.14 -15.20
CA GLU A 688 5.89 -2.83 -16.60
C GLU A 688 7.23 -3.41 -17.09
N GLU A 689 8.29 -3.30 -16.29
CA GLU A 689 9.59 -3.86 -16.62
C GLU A 689 9.59 -5.39 -16.58
N LEU A 690 8.83 -5.99 -15.66
CA LEU A 690 8.67 -7.42 -15.53
C LEU A 690 7.94 -8.01 -16.75
N ARG A 691 6.89 -7.34 -17.25
CA ARG A 691 6.25 -7.65 -18.54
C ARG A 691 7.28 -7.69 -19.67
N LEU A 692 8.15 -6.67 -19.77
CA LEU A 692 9.21 -6.62 -20.79
C LEU A 692 10.25 -7.73 -20.60
N ALA A 693 10.59 -8.04 -19.34
CA ALA A 693 11.49 -9.13 -19.01
C ALA A 693 10.94 -10.49 -19.42
N TYR A 694 9.64 -10.76 -19.20
CA TYR A 694 8.97 -11.96 -19.69
C TYR A 694 8.97 -11.99 -21.22
N ALA A 695 8.45 -10.95 -21.87
CA ALA A 695 8.31 -10.89 -23.32
C ALA A 695 9.66 -11.04 -24.06
N GLY A 696 10.75 -10.54 -23.48
CA GLY A 696 12.10 -10.62 -24.05
C GLY A 696 12.88 -11.90 -23.77
N ALA A 697 12.40 -12.77 -22.88
CA ALA A 697 13.10 -13.97 -22.43
C ALA A 697 12.97 -15.13 -23.43
N ILE A 698 13.98 -16.02 -23.43
CA ILE A 698 13.84 -17.34 -24.06
C ILE A 698 12.77 -18.12 -23.31
N ALA A 699 12.89 -18.24 -22.00
CA ALA A 699 11.85 -18.84 -21.19
C ALA A 699 11.94 -18.28 -19.77
N LEU A 700 10.80 -18.27 -19.09
CA LEU A 700 10.79 -18.32 -17.64
C LEU A 700 11.14 -19.75 -17.23
N VAL A 701 12.17 -19.90 -16.38
CA VAL A 701 12.49 -21.16 -15.73
C VAL A 701 12.11 -21.05 -14.26
N TYR A 702 11.11 -21.83 -13.86
CA TYR A 702 10.49 -21.76 -12.55
C TYR A 702 10.37 -23.16 -11.93
N PRO A 703 11.50 -23.76 -11.51
CA PRO A 703 11.57 -25.16 -11.09
C PRO A 703 11.15 -25.35 -9.62
N SER A 704 10.16 -24.60 -9.15
CA SER A 704 9.76 -24.58 -7.75
C SER A 704 9.32 -25.96 -7.26
N LYS A 705 9.80 -26.37 -6.09
CA LYS A 705 9.37 -27.61 -5.42
C LYS A 705 7.92 -27.51 -4.94
N TYR A 706 7.48 -26.31 -4.55
CA TYR A 706 6.15 -26.06 -4.04
C TYR A 706 5.69 -24.64 -4.31
N GLU A 707 4.42 -24.46 -4.67
CA GLU A 707 3.80 -23.15 -4.87
C GLU A 707 2.31 -23.24 -4.51
N GLY A 708 1.77 -22.17 -3.92
CA GLY A 708 0.34 -22.04 -3.65
C GLY A 708 -0.51 -21.78 -4.90
N PHE A 709 0.06 -21.13 -5.92
CA PHE A 709 -0.60 -20.94 -7.21
C PHE A 709 0.38 -20.95 -8.40
N GLY A 710 1.34 -20.01 -8.42
CA GLY A 710 2.27 -19.85 -9.55
C GLY A 710 1.99 -18.62 -10.42
N MET A 711 1.76 -17.47 -9.79
CA MET A 711 1.55 -16.19 -10.50
C MET A 711 2.61 -15.91 -11.60
N PRO A 712 3.92 -16.14 -11.37
CA PRO A 712 4.92 -15.92 -12.42
C PRO A 712 4.70 -16.76 -13.68
N VAL A 713 4.14 -17.97 -13.55
CA VAL A 713 3.85 -18.86 -14.68
C VAL A 713 2.75 -18.27 -15.55
N VAL A 714 1.64 -17.84 -14.96
CA VAL A 714 0.52 -17.24 -15.72
C VAL A 714 0.90 -15.88 -16.32
N GLU A 715 1.66 -15.05 -15.60
CA GLU A 715 2.16 -13.76 -16.09
C GLU A 715 3.09 -13.94 -17.31
N ALA A 716 4.01 -14.90 -17.24
CA ALA A 716 4.92 -15.22 -18.34
C ALA A 716 4.16 -15.70 -19.58
N MET A 717 3.21 -16.63 -19.39
CA MET A 717 2.35 -17.12 -20.48
C MET A 717 1.53 -15.99 -21.12
N ALA A 718 0.97 -15.06 -20.32
CA ALA A 718 0.24 -13.90 -20.80
C ALA A 718 1.11 -12.94 -21.62
N CYS A 719 2.41 -12.85 -21.33
CA CYS A 719 3.38 -12.08 -22.10
C CYS A 719 3.90 -12.78 -23.37
N GLY A 720 3.43 -14.00 -23.66
CA GLY A 720 3.95 -14.82 -24.76
C GLY A 720 5.35 -15.37 -24.49
N CYS A 721 5.71 -15.57 -23.22
CA CYS A 721 6.96 -16.19 -22.81
C CYS A 721 6.77 -17.69 -22.55
N PRO A 722 7.52 -18.59 -23.21
CA PRO A 722 7.54 -20.01 -22.87
C PRO A 722 7.94 -20.22 -21.40
N VAL A 723 7.37 -21.25 -20.76
CA VAL A 723 7.67 -21.57 -19.36
C VAL A 723 8.20 -23.01 -19.25
N ILE A 724 9.27 -23.17 -18.47
CA ILE A 724 9.77 -24.45 -17.99
C ILE A 724 9.52 -24.49 -16.48
N THR A 725 8.75 -25.47 -15.99
CA THR A 725 8.35 -25.58 -14.58
C THR A 725 8.24 -27.04 -14.13
N THR A 726 7.75 -27.30 -12.92
CA THR A 726 7.64 -28.64 -12.32
C THR A 726 6.19 -29.12 -12.28
N PRO A 727 5.94 -30.45 -12.29
CA PRO A 727 4.60 -31.01 -12.17
C PRO A 727 4.11 -31.07 -10.71
N ASN A 728 4.52 -30.09 -9.88
CA ASN A 728 4.31 -30.11 -8.44
C ASN A 728 3.23 -29.12 -7.99
N ALA A 729 2.50 -29.47 -6.92
CA ALA A 729 1.51 -28.62 -6.27
C ALA A 729 0.50 -28.02 -7.27
N SER A 730 0.32 -26.69 -7.25
CA SER A 730 -0.60 -25.95 -8.12
C SER A 730 -0.07 -25.65 -9.53
N LEU A 731 1.20 -25.92 -9.82
CA LEU A 731 1.81 -25.59 -11.11
C LEU A 731 1.18 -26.33 -12.32
N PRO A 732 0.72 -27.60 -12.19
CA PRO A 732 -0.12 -28.26 -13.19
C PRO A 732 -1.44 -27.55 -13.48
N GLU A 733 -2.10 -27.00 -12.44
CA GLU A 733 -3.37 -26.28 -12.58
C GLU A 733 -3.20 -25.00 -13.41
N VAL A 734 -2.10 -24.29 -13.18
CA VAL A 734 -1.79 -23.04 -13.91
C VAL A 734 -1.22 -23.32 -15.30
N GLY A 735 -0.17 -24.14 -15.39
CA GLY A 735 0.56 -24.38 -16.63
C GLY A 735 -0.18 -25.23 -17.66
N GLY A 736 -0.99 -26.20 -17.23
CA GLY A 736 -1.65 -27.16 -18.12
C GLY A 736 -0.70 -27.75 -19.17
N GLU A 737 -1.19 -27.94 -20.39
CA GLU A 737 -0.38 -28.46 -21.51
C GLU A 737 0.50 -27.37 -22.19
N ALA A 738 0.55 -26.15 -21.63
CA ALA A 738 1.20 -25.00 -22.27
C ALA A 738 2.68 -24.81 -21.87
N VAL A 739 3.20 -25.65 -20.98
CA VAL A 739 4.53 -25.52 -20.38
C VAL A 739 5.36 -26.80 -20.58
N ILE A 740 6.68 -26.69 -20.40
CA ILE A 740 7.54 -27.88 -20.31
C ILE A 740 7.68 -28.25 -18.84
N TYR A 741 7.26 -29.47 -18.48
CA TYR A 741 7.45 -30.01 -17.14
C TYR A 741 8.78 -30.75 -17.01
N VAL A 742 9.48 -30.47 -15.92
CA VAL A 742 10.72 -31.15 -15.50
C VAL A 742 10.60 -31.52 -14.03
N ASN A 743 11.05 -32.71 -13.64
CA ASN A 743 11.07 -33.10 -12.23
C ASN A 743 12.02 -32.20 -11.42
N ASP A 744 11.71 -31.96 -10.15
CA ASP A 744 12.40 -30.97 -9.32
C ASP A 744 13.80 -31.39 -8.83
N ASP A 745 14.26 -32.57 -9.25
CA ASP A 745 15.60 -33.13 -9.03
C ASP A 745 16.32 -33.55 -10.33
N ASP A 746 15.68 -33.39 -11.50
CA ASP A 746 16.17 -33.90 -12.78
C ASP A 746 17.02 -32.88 -13.55
N ILE A 747 18.32 -32.91 -13.30
CA ILE A 747 19.30 -32.03 -13.94
C ILE A 747 19.36 -32.26 -15.46
N GLU A 748 19.28 -33.51 -15.92
CA GLU A 748 19.37 -33.86 -17.35
C GLU A 748 18.10 -33.43 -18.09
N GLY A 749 16.92 -33.71 -17.51
CA GLY A 749 15.64 -33.23 -18.01
C GLY A 749 15.59 -31.71 -18.12
N MET A 750 16.12 -30.99 -17.12
CA MET A 750 16.22 -29.52 -17.18
C MET A 750 17.14 -29.07 -18.31
N ALA A 751 18.29 -29.70 -18.51
CA ALA A 751 19.21 -29.36 -19.60
C ALA A 751 18.58 -29.60 -20.98
N ASN A 752 17.84 -30.70 -21.14
CA ASN A 752 17.07 -31.01 -22.33
C ASN A 752 15.96 -29.99 -22.57
N ALA A 753 15.20 -29.61 -21.54
CA ALA A 753 14.17 -28.58 -21.63
C ALA A 753 14.72 -27.21 -22.05
N LEU A 754 15.87 -26.81 -21.51
CA LEU A 754 16.59 -25.59 -21.91
C LEU A 754 17.01 -25.62 -23.38
N CYS A 755 17.36 -26.79 -23.93
CA CYS A 755 17.64 -26.95 -25.36
C CYS A 755 16.36 -26.93 -26.20
N ASP A 756 15.33 -27.65 -25.76
CA ASP A 756 14.08 -27.86 -26.48
C ASP A 756 13.29 -26.55 -26.66
N VAL A 757 13.21 -25.72 -25.63
CA VAL A 757 12.48 -24.44 -25.67
C VAL A 757 13.03 -23.44 -26.70
N GLN A 758 14.26 -23.67 -27.18
CA GLN A 758 14.88 -22.87 -28.23
C GLN A 758 14.49 -23.33 -29.64
N LYS A 759 13.98 -24.56 -29.80
CA LYS A 759 13.57 -25.10 -31.11
C LYS A 759 12.39 -24.26 -31.65
N PRO A 760 12.50 -23.64 -32.85
CA PRO A 760 11.51 -22.65 -33.30
C PRO A 760 10.07 -23.15 -33.37
N SER A 761 9.85 -24.41 -33.75
CA SER A 761 8.51 -25.02 -33.82
C SER A 761 7.89 -25.21 -32.44
N LEU A 762 8.62 -25.85 -31.52
CA LEU A 762 8.17 -26.07 -30.16
C LEU A 762 7.94 -24.74 -29.43
N ARG A 763 8.87 -23.81 -29.56
CA ARG A 763 8.75 -22.47 -28.99
C ARG A 763 7.45 -21.79 -29.42
N ARG A 764 7.14 -21.77 -30.73
CA ARG A 764 5.92 -21.15 -31.25
C ARG A 764 4.67 -21.81 -30.68
N ASN A 765 4.66 -23.14 -30.58
CA ASN A 765 3.54 -23.88 -30.01
C ASN A 765 3.34 -23.54 -28.53
N LEU A 766 4.41 -23.48 -27.73
CA LEU A 766 4.35 -23.09 -26.31
C LEU A 766 3.84 -21.67 -26.12
N ILE A 767 4.27 -20.72 -26.97
CA ILE A 767 3.76 -19.33 -26.93
C ILE A 767 2.25 -19.30 -27.21
N GLN A 768 1.80 -19.98 -28.25
CA GLN A 768 0.39 -20.00 -28.62
C GLN A 768 -0.46 -20.67 -27.53
N ALA A 769 -0.03 -21.82 -27.02
CA ALA A 769 -0.71 -22.54 -25.94
C ALA A 769 -0.72 -21.72 -24.64
N GLY A 770 0.39 -21.05 -24.31
CA GLY A 770 0.50 -20.20 -23.12
C GLY A 770 -0.47 -19.03 -23.15
N LEU A 771 -0.55 -18.32 -24.28
CA LEU A 771 -1.51 -17.22 -24.43
C LEU A 771 -2.97 -17.68 -24.27
N GLN A 772 -3.31 -18.87 -24.79
CA GLN A 772 -4.64 -19.45 -24.63
C GLN A 772 -4.91 -19.92 -23.18
N GLN A 773 -3.89 -20.51 -22.53
CA GLN A 773 -4.01 -20.97 -21.16
C GLN A 773 -4.17 -19.79 -20.18
N ALA A 774 -3.42 -18.71 -20.37
CA ALA A 774 -3.49 -17.52 -19.53
C ALA A 774 -4.88 -16.84 -19.53
N GLN A 775 -5.64 -16.94 -20.64
CA GLN A 775 -6.99 -16.39 -20.74
C GLN A 775 -8.01 -17.04 -19.79
N LYS A 776 -7.71 -18.21 -19.22
CA LYS A 776 -8.56 -18.87 -18.23
C LYS A 776 -8.51 -18.22 -16.84
N PHE A 777 -7.56 -17.31 -16.62
CA PHE A 777 -7.29 -16.71 -15.31
C PHE A 777 -7.64 -15.23 -15.33
N SER A 778 -8.68 -14.83 -14.59
CA SER A 778 -9.21 -13.47 -14.60
C SER A 778 -9.49 -12.96 -13.19
N TRP A 779 -9.06 -11.73 -12.91
CA TRP A 779 -9.36 -11.06 -11.64
C TRP A 779 -10.86 -10.86 -11.43
N ILE A 780 -11.62 -10.62 -12.52
CA ILE A 780 -13.08 -10.49 -12.47
C ILE A 780 -13.72 -11.81 -12.00
N THR A 781 -13.29 -12.93 -12.58
CA THR A 781 -13.80 -14.26 -12.21
C THR A 781 -13.48 -14.59 -10.75
N MET A 782 -12.25 -14.32 -10.30
CA MET A 782 -11.87 -14.49 -8.89
C MET A 782 -12.72 -13.62 -7.96
N ALA A 783 -12.92 -12.35 -8.32
CA ALA A 783 -13.70 -11.39 -7.53
C ALA A 783 -15.16 -11.82 -7.38
N GLU A 784 -15.80 -12.35 -8.43
CA GLU A 784 -17.17 -12.86 -8.37
C GLU A 784 -17.28 -14.14 -7.52
N ILE A 785 -16.33 -15.07 -7.65
CA ILE A 785 -16.29 -16.29 -6.82
C ILE A 785 -16.14 -15.93 -5.34
N ILE A 786 -15.20 -15.05 -5.00
CA ILE A 786 -14.96 -14.65 -3.60
C ILE A 786 -16.16 -13.90 -3.03
N LYS A 787 -16.75 -12.96 -3.80
CA LYS A 787 -18.00 -12.28 -3.41
C LYS A 787 -19.11 -13.28 -3.08
N ALA A 788 -19.33 -14.29 -3.94
CA ALA A 788 -20.33 -15.33 -3.70
C ALA A 788 -20.02 -16.14 -2.44
N ALA A 789 -18.76 -16.51 -2.21
CA ALA A 789 -18.32 -17.22 -1.01
C ALA A 789 -18.56 -16.40 0.28
N LEU A 790 -18.28 -15.09 0.26
CA LEU A 790 -18.52 -14.20 1.40
C LEU A 790 -20.02 -14.10 1.73
N PHE A 791 -20.89 -13.91 0.73
CA PHE A 791 -22.35 -13.91 0.98
C PHE A 791 -22.88 -15.26 1.45
N ASN A 792 -22.32 -16.37 0.93
CA ASN A 792 -22.69 -17.71 1.39
C ASN A 792 -22.32 -17.93 2.86
N ALA A 793 -21.21 -17.37 3.34
CA ALA A 793 -20.76 -17.49 4.73
C ALA A 793 -21.64 -16.74 5.75
N ILE A 794 -22.33 -15.67 5.33
CA ILE A 794 -23.25 -14.89 6.18
C ILE A 794 -24.61 -15.57 6.33
N SER A 795 -24.97 -16.42 5.37
CA SER A 795 -26.26 -17.07 5.42
C SER A 795 -26.27 -18.16 6.49
N PRO A 796 -27.35 -18.31 7.28
CA PRO A 796 -27.46 -19.38 8.25
C PRO A 796 -27.14 -20.71 7.57
N GLN A 797 -26.16 -21.45 8.12
CA GLN A 797 -25.98 -22.84 7.71
C GLN A 797 -27.24 -23.58 8.16
N ILE A 798 -28.04 -24.00 7.18
CA ILE A 798 -29.25 -24.79 7.41
C ILE A 798 -28.79 -26.05 8.15
N LYS A 799 -29.13 -26.15 9.43
CA LYS A 799 -28.75 -27.28 10.28
C LYS A 799 -29.63 -28.47 9.88
N LEU A 800 -29.07 -29.32 9.03
CA LEU A 800 -29.72 -30.53 8.52
C LEU A 800 -29.28 -31.74 9.33
N THR A 801 -30.16 -32.71 9.48
CA THR A 801 -29.88 -34.03 10.07
C THR A 801 -29.97 -35.11 8.98
N ASP A 802 -30.06 -36.38 9.37
CA ASP A 802 -30.22 -37.49 8.42
C ASP A 802 -31.64 -37.54 7.81
N SER A 803 -32.62 -36.89 8.46
CA SER A 803 -34.02 -36.86 8.05
C SER A 803 -34.50 -35.41 7.96
N ASN A 804 -34.63 -34.89 6.72
CA ASN A 804 -34.95 -33.49 6.47
C ASN A 804 -36.25 -33.36 5.66
N TYR A 805 -37.30 -32.77 6.24
CA TYR A 805 -38.59 -32.61 5.57
C TYR A 805 -38.85 -31.15 5.24
N LEU A 806 -39.22 -30.85 3.99
CA LEU A 806 -39.51 -29.49 3.53
C LEU A 806 -41.01 -29.18 3.64
N ILE A 807 -41.37 -28.05 4.25
CA ILE A 807 -42.72 -27.47 4.19
C ILE A 807 -42.69 -26.05 3.64
N ILE A 808 -43.76 -25.66 2.94
CA ILE A 808 -43.89 -24.36 2.28
C ILE A 808 -45.21 -23.69 2.71
N PRO A 809 -45.37 -23.35 4.00
CA PRO A 809 -46.60 -22.75 4.50
C PRO A 809 -46.86 -21.38 3.87
N ASP A 810 -48.12 -21.10 3.59
CA ASP A 810 -48.63 -19.78 3.27
C ASP A 810 -48.94 -19.03 4.56
N TRP A 811 -47.98 -18.23 5.00
CA TRP A 811 -48.07 -17.39 6.18
C TRP A 811 -49.16 -16.30 6.10
N GLN A 812 -49.82 -16.12 4.95
CA GLN A 812 -50.98 -15.23 4.80
C GLN A 812 -52.32 -15.92 5.12
N THR A 813 -52.30 -17.24 5.35
CA THR A 813 -53.48 -18.01 5.77
C THR A 813 -53.97 -17.56 7.15
N GLU A 814 -55.28 -17.72 7.42
CA GLU A 814 -55.86 -17.44 8.73
C GLU A 814 -55.11 -18.17 9.86
N GLU A 815 -54.69 -17.41 10.88
CA GLU A 815 -53.78 -17.85 11.96
C GLU A 815 -54.26 -19.14 12.66
N GLU A 816 -55.56 -19.27 12.90
CA GLU A 816 -56.17 -20.44 13.55
C GLU A 816 -56.00 -21.71 12.70
N THR A 817 -56.14 -21.58 11.36
CA THR A 817 -55.99 -22.71 10.43
C THR A 817 -54.53 -23.14 10.32
N LEU A 818 -53.61 -22.18 10.16
CA LEU A 818 -52.17 -22.45 10.09
C LEU A 818 -51.64 -23.05 11.40
N THR A 819 -52.12 -22.56 12.54
CA THR A 819 -51.77 -23.09 13.87
C THR A 819 -52.20 -24.55 13.99
N ALA A 820 -53.45 -24.87 13.68
CA ALA A 820 -53.98 -26.22 13.79
C ALA A 820 -53.19 -27.22 12.92
N GLU A 821 -52.87 -26.83 11.68
CA GLU A 821 -52.15 -27.70 10.75
C GLU A 821 -50.69 -27.94 11.16
N LEU A 822 -49.95 -26.88 11.52
CA LEU A 822 -48.56 -27.01 11.98
C LEU A 822 -48.48 -27.73 13.33
N TYR A 823 -49.44 -27.51 14.24
CA TYR A 823 -49.52 -28.24 15.51
C TYR A 823 -49.69 -29.75 15.28
N ASN A 824 -50.61 -30.16 14.41
CA ASN A 824 -50.83 -31.56 14.07
C ASN A 824 -49.59 -32.20 13.43
N LEU A 825 -48.96 -31.50 12.48
CA LEU A 825 -47.76 -31.98 11.81
C LEU A 825 -46.61 -32.20 12.81
N ILE A 826 -46.29 -31.18 13.61
CA ILE A 826 -45.18 -31.22 14.57
C ILE A 826 -45.44 -32.30 15.63
N SER A 827 -46.66 -32.40 16.17
CA SER A 827 -47.06 -33.47 17.09
C SER A 827 -46.82 -34.86 16.48
N THR A 828 -47.24 -35.05 15.23
CA THR A 828 -47.12 -36.33 14.52
C THR A 828 -45.66 -36.71 14.30
N LEU A 829 -44.82 -35.78 13.86
CA LEU A 829 -43.40 -36.02 13.65
C LEU A 829 -42.69 -36.35 14.97
N ALA A 830 -42.96 -35.58 16.03
CA ALA A 830 -42.36 -35.79 17.35
C ALA A 830 -42.72 -37.16 17.95
N LYS A 831 -44.01 -37.56 17.92
CA LYS A 831 -44.47 -38.87 18.41
C LYS A 831 -43.84 -40.05 17.68
N ASN A 832 -43.42 -39.85 16.43
CA ASN A 832 -42.89 -40.90 15.56
C ASN A 832 -41.38 -40.77 15.30
N ALA A 833 -40.65 -39.85 15.93
CA ALA A 833 -39.25 -39.57 15.62
C ALA A 833 -38.32 -40.78 15.77
N LEU A 834 -38.40 -41.49 16.90
CA LEU A 834 -37.69 -42.75 17.18
C LEU A 834 -37.89 -43.80 16.08
N LEU A 835 -39.11 -43.83 15.57
CA LEU A 835 -39.58 -44.77 14.59
C LEU A 835 -39.07 -44.39 13.18
N ILE A 836 -39.12 -43.10 12.82
CA ILE A 836 -38.64 -42.52 11.56
C ILE A 836 -37.12 -42.69 11.42
N ASN A 837 -36.37 -42.53 12.51
CA ASN A 837 -34.90 -42.51 12.46
C ASN A 837 -34.22 -43.90 12.53
N GLN A 838 -34.93 -44.97 12.89
CA GLN A 838 -34.33 -46.31 13.02
C GLN A 838 -34.32 -47.15 11.72
N GLY A 839 -35.05 -46.73 10.68
CA GLY A 839 -35.21 -47.50 9.45
C GLY A 839 -35.74 -48.93 9.65
N TRP A 840 -35.93 -49.66 8.55
CA TRP A 840 -36.29 -51.08 8.58
C TRP A 840 -35.02 -51.94 8.49
N GLY A 841 -34.82 -52.87 9.43
CA GLY A 841 -33.78 -53.92 9.34
C GLY A 841 -32.47 -53.73 10.11
N VAL A 842 -32.35 -52.74 11.00
CA VAL A 842 -31.11 -52.51 11.79
C VAL A 842 -31.21 -53.17 13.17
N SER A 843 -30.24 -54.03 13.52
CA SER A 843 -30.17 -54.66 14.85
C SER A 843 -29.62 -53.68 15.89
N THR A 844 -30.31 -53.61 17.01
CA THR A 844 -30.09 -52.73 18.17
C THR A 844 -28.70 -52.80 18.81
N SER A 845 -27.98 -51.67 18.88
CA SER A 845 -26.98 -51.45 19.93
C SER A 845 -26.78 -49.99 20.40
N THR A 846 -27.47 -48.99 19.86
CA THR A 846 -27.45 -47.61 20.38
C THR A 846 -28.88 -47.04 20.39
N LEU A 847 -29.32 -46.57 21.55
CA LEU A 847 -30.66 -46.05 21.85
C LEU A 847 -30.75 -44.54 21.65
N ASP A 848 -29.99 -43.97 20.72
CA ASP A 848 -30.10 -42.56 20.34
C ASP A 848 -31.03 -42.47 19.13
N GLY A 849 -32.30 -42.12 19.36
CA GLY A 849 -33.18 -41.71 18.27
C GLY A 849 -32.61 -40.45 17.62
N GLY A 850 -32.44 -40.44 16.31
CA GLY A 850 -31.97 -39.24 15.59
C GLY A 850 -32.90 -38.05 15.76
N VAL A 851 -32.45 -36.86 15.38
CA VAL A 851 -33.25 -35.63 15.34
C VAL A 851 -33.79 -35.43 13.93
N ILE A 852 -35.06 -35.05 13.77
CA ILE A 852 -35.65 -34.69 12.47
C ILE A 852 -35.50 -33.19 12.26
N THR A 853 -35.00 -32.76 11.10
CA THR A 853 -35.05 -31.34 10.71
C THR A 853 -36.31 -31.07 9.88
N LEU A 854 -37.16 -30.17 10.36
CA LEU A 854 -38.23 -29.58 9.58
C LEU A 854 -37.72 -28.29 8.93
N VAL A 855 -37.49 -28.33 7.62
CA VAL A 855 -37.05 -27.21 6.80
C VAL A 855 -38.27 -26.40 6.37
N ILE A 856 -38.36 -25.13 6.78
CA ILE A 856 -39.58 -24.32 6.65
C ILE A 856 -39.31 -23.09 5.80
N TYR A 857 -40.08 -22.93 4.73
CA TYR A 857 -39.99 -21.76 3.87
C TYR A 857 -40.71 -20.55 4.50
N THR A 858 -40.01 -19.43 4.69
CA THR A 858 -40.52 -18.24 5.41
C THR A 858 -40.86 -17.05 4.52
N THR A 859 -41.07 -17.25 3.22
CA THR A 859 -41.49 -16.15 2.33
C THR A 859 -42.86 -15.61 2.74
N GLY A 860 -42.95 -14.29 2.92
CA GLY A 860 -44.16 -13.60 3.36
C GLY A 860 -44.22 -13.30 4.86
N ILE A 861 -43.25 -13.76 5.65
CA ILE A 861 -43.11 -13.49 7.09
C ILE A 861 -41.65 -13.17 7.44
N THR A 862 -41.38 -12.52 8.58
CA THR A 862 -40.00 -12.38 9.09
C THR A 862 -39.56 -13.66 9.79
N GLU A 863 -38.26 -13.94 9.81
CA GLU A 863 -37.72 -15.11 10.50
C GLU A 863 -37.99 -15.06 12.02
N GLU A 864 -37.98 -13.85 12.61
CA GLU A 864 -38.29 -13.62 14.02
C GLU A 864 -39.76 -13.95 14.34
N ASP A 865 -40.70 -13.48 13.50
CA ASP A 865 -42.13 -13.76 13.68
C ASP A 865 -42.44 -15.26 13.45
N ALA A 866 -41.82 -15.89 12.46
CA ALA A 866 -41.97 -17.32 12.21
C ALA A 866 -41.44 -18.16 13.38
N ASN A 867 -40.27 -17.79 13.93
CA ASN A 867 -39.71 -18.44 15.12
C ASN A 867 -40.63 -18.28 16.34
N LEU A 868 -41.16 -17.07 16.57
CA LEU A 868 -42.08 -16.81 17.67
C LEU A 868 -43.35 -17.67 17.55
N PHE A 869 -43.89 -17.78 16.34
CA PHE A 869 -45.08 -18.60 16.04
C PHE A 869 -44.82 -20.09 16.32
N LEU A 870 -43.73 -20.64 15.77
CA LEU A 870 -43.35 -22.05 15.95
C LEU A 870 -43.00 -22.37 17.41
N SER A 871 -42.35 -21.45 18.11
CA SER A 871 -42.05 -21.59 19.54
C SER A 871 -43.32 -21.67 20.38
N GLY A 872 -44.36 -20.92 20.02
CA GLY A 872 -45.68 -21.00 20.65
C GLY A 872 -46.31 -22.39 20.50
N ILE A 873 -46.29 -22.94 19.28
CA ILE A 873 -46.78 -24.30 19.00
C ILE A 873 -45.97 -25.34 19.77
N ALA A 874 -44.63 -25.25 19.74
CA ALA A 874 -43.75 -26.16 20.44
C ALA A 874 -43.99 -26.14 21.95
N MET A 875 -44.12 -24.95 22.55
CA MET A 875 -44.37 -24.82 23.99
C MET A 875 -45.71 -25.43 24.40
N ASN A 876 -46.77 -25.24 23.60
CA ASN A 876 -48.06 -25.88 23.83
C ASN A 876 -47.97 -27.41 23.73
N LEU A 877 -47.29 -27.95 22.71
CA LEU A 877 -47.08 -29.40 22.56
C LEU A 877 -46.29 -30.02 23.72
N MET A 878 -45.24 -29.34 24.19
CA MET A 878 -44.46 -29.80 25.35
C MET A 878 -45.28 -29.79 26.64
N MET A 879 -46.18 -28.81 26.81
CA MET A 879 -47.00 -28.66 28.02
C MET A 879 -48.26 -29.54 28.03
N GLU A 880 -48.97 -29.63 26.91
CA GLU A 880 -50.26 -30.31 26.83
C GLU A 880 -50.14 -31.79 26.47
N GLU A 881 -49.14 -32.16 25.66
CA GLU A 881 -48.93 -33.54 25.18
C GLU A 881 -47.69 -34.23 25.77
N GLU A 882 -46.95 -33.55 26.66
CA GLU A 882 -45.70 -34.04 27.29
C GLU A 882 -44.65 -34.55 26.26
N LEU A 883 -44.59 -33.93 25.08
CA LEU A 883 -43.66 -34.30 24.01
C LEU A 883 -42.25 -33.73 24.25
N ASP A 884 -41.21 -34.54 24.08
CA ASP A 884 -39.81 -34.10 24.09
C ASP A 884 -39.40 -33.59 22.71
N LEU A 885 -39.63 -32.30 22.44
CA LEU A 885 -39.27 -31.68 21.16
C LEU A 885 -37.78 -31.37 21.05
N GLU A 886 -37.10 -31.03 22.15
CA GLU A 886 -35.69 -30.62 22.16
C GLU A 886 -34.76 -31.70 21.61
N ASN A 887 -35.08 -32.98 21.84
CA ASN A 887 -34.29 -34.11 21.37
C ASN A 887 -34.87 -34.82 20.15
N THR A 888 -36.00 -34.37 19.60
CA THR A 888 -36.68 -35.06 18.48
C THR A 888 -36.81 -34.21 17.22
N LEU A 889 -36.92 -32.88 17.33
CA LEU A 889 -37.18 -32.00 16.21
C LEU A 889 -36.30 -30.74 16.23
N GLU A 890 -35.74 -30.41 15.08
CA GLU A 890 -35.05 -29.14 14.80
C GLU A 890 -35.81 -28.38 13.72
N PHE A 891 -35.92 -27.06 13.88
CA PHE A 891 -36.54 -26.18 12.89
C PHE A 891 -35.46 -25.46 12.10
N ALA A 892 -35.48 -25.56 10.78
CA ALA A 892 -34.57 -24.86 9.90
C ALA A 892 -35.34 -23.90 8.99
N LEU A 893 -35.34 -22.62 9.34
CA LEU A 893 -36.03 -21.59 8.57
C LEU A 893 -35.21 -21.19 7.34
N ILE A 894 -35.84 -21.14 6.17
CA ILE A 894 -35.18 -20.80 4.90
C ILE A 894 -35.97 -19.74 4.13
N ASN A 895 -35.25 -18.81 3.50
CA ASN A 895 -35.82 -17.78 2.64
C ASN A 895 -34.81 -17.37 1.57
N ASN A 896 -35.28 -16.99 0.37
CA ASN A 896 -34.48 -16.37 -0.68
C ASN A 896 -33.16 -17.10 -1.02
N LEU A 897 -33.18 -18.44 -1.07
CA LEU A 897 -32.01 -19.23 -1.44
C LEU A 897 -31.67 -19.07 -2.93
N ASN A 898 -30.38 -18.91 -3.25
CA ASN A 898 -29.90 -18.88 -4.64
C ASN A 898 -29.81 -20.30 -5.25
N GLU A 899 -29.64 -20.38 -6.57
CA GLU A 899 -29.62 -21.64 -7.31
C GLU A 899 -28.53 -22.62 -6.82
N GLN A 900 -27.35 -22.12 -6.48
CA GLN A 900 -26.24 -22.94 -5.95
C GLN A 900 -26.59 -23.57 -4.60
N LYS A 901 -27.26 -22.83 -3.71
CA LYS A 901 -27.71 -23.36 -2.42
C LYS A 901 -28.81 -24.38 -2.57
N TRP A 902 -29.71 -24.19 -3.53
CA TRP A 902 -30.72 -25.20 -3.85
C TRP A 902 -30.10 -26.49 -4.39
N GLN A 903 -29.08 -26.39 -5.27
CA GLN A 903 -28.33 -27.56 -5.75
C GLN A 903 -27.66 -28.34 -4.60
N ASN A 904 -27.27 -27.66 -3.51
CA ASN A 904 -26.69 -28.31 -2.33
C ASN A 904 -27.72 -28.81 -1.32
N LEU A 905 -28.90 -28.15 -1.24
CA LEU A 905 -29.96 -28.45 -0.28
C LEU A 905 -30.89 -29.56 -0.77
N LEU A 906 -31.36 -29.49 -2.02
CA LEU A 906 -32.34 -30.43 -2.57
C LEU A 906 -31.91 -31.90 -2.45
N PRO A 907 -30.64 -32.29 -2.72
CA PRO A 907 -30.22 -33.68 -2.57
C PRO A 907 -30.26 -34.19 -1.12
N LYS A 908 -30.35 -33.28 -0.13
CA LYS A 908 -30.41 -33.59 1.30
C LYS A 908 -31.84 -33.59 1.84
N ILE A 909 -32.83 -33.13 1.08
CA ILE A 909 -34.25 -33.16 1.46
C ILE A 909 -34.79 -34.58 1.25
N THR A 910 -35.34 -35.16 2.33
CA THR A 910 -35.95 -36.49 2.33
C THR A 910 -37.25 -36.49 1.52
N ALA A 911 -38.15 -35.56 1.84
CA ALA A 911 -39.42 -35.35 1.15
C ALA A 911 -39.97 -33.94 1.45
N LYS A 912 -40.82 -33.45 0.57
CA LYS A 912 -41.69 -32.31 0.80
C LYS A 912 -43.00 -32.79 1.45
N ILE A 913 -43.41 -32.16 2.54
CA ILE A 913 -44.72 -32.39 3.17
C ILE A 913 -45.68 -31.32 2.64
N LYS A 914 -46.75 -31.75 1.98
CA LYS A 914 -47.81 -30.90 1.44
C LYS A 914 -48.73 -30.47 2.58
N LEU A 915 -48.94 -29.16 2.73
CA LEU A 915 -49.93 -28.57 3.62
C LEU A 915 -51.20 -28.17 2.84
N LYS A 916 -52.35 -28.11 3.51
CA LYS A 916 -53.59 -27.48 2.99
C LYS A 916 -53.36 -25.99 2.77
N CYS A 917 -52.62 -25.37 3.67
CA CYS A 917 -52.20 -23.97 3.58
C CYS A 917 -50.87 -23.78 2.83
N ASP A 918 -50.47 -24.65 1.90
CA ASP A 918 -49.24 -24.45 1.12
C ASP A 918 -49.31 -23.17 0.25
N ASN A 919 -48.20 -22.44 0.16
CA ASN A 919 -48.07 -21.32 -0.78
C ASN A 919 -48.00 -21.83 -2.23
N GLN A 920 -49.11 -21.71 -2.95
CA GLN A 920 -49.26 -22.28 -4.30
C GLN A 920 -48.34 -21.64 -5.34
N GLU A 921 -47.95 -20.38 -5.18
CA GLU A 921 -47.03 -19.73 -6.12
C GLU A 921 -45.63 -20.36 -6.05
N LEU A 922 -45.17 -20.65 -4.84
CA LEU A 922 -43.87 -21.28 -4.61
C LEU A 922 -43.86 -22.77 -4.94
N VAL A 923 -44.94 -23.49 -4.58
CA VAL A 923 -45.08 -24.91 -4.86
C VAL A 923 -45.02 -25.24 -6.36
N ASN A 924 -45.53 -24.35 -7.22
CA ASN A 924 -45.58 -24.54 -8.67
C ASN A 924 -44.27 -24.20 -9.39
N GLN A 925 -43.19 -23.89 -8.67
CA GLN A 925 -41.88 -23.67 -9.29
C GLN A 925 -41.26 -25.00 -9.75
N SER A 926 -40.72 -25.01 -10.98
CA SER A 926 -40.04 -26.18 -11.58
C SER A 926 -38.97 -26.82 -10.69
N LEU A 927 -38.37 -26.03 -9.79
CA LEU A 927 -37.37 -26.47 -8.82
C LEU A 927 -37.85 -27.62 -7.90
N PHE A 928 -39.16 -27.71 -7.63
CA PHE A 928 -39.73 -28.70 -6.70
C PHE A 928 -40.40 -29.89 -7.41
N GLU A 929 -40.41 -29.93 -8.74
CA GLU A 929 -41.11 -30.97 -9.52
C GLU A 929 -40.57 -32.38 -9.23
N ASP A 930 -39.26 -32.51 -8.99
CA ASP A 930 -38.60 -33.80 -8.76
C ASP A 930 -38.60 -34.26 -7.29
N LEU A 931 -39.13 -33.44 -6.36
CA LEU A 931 -39.15 -33.80 -4.94
C LEU A 931 -40.31 -34.76 -4.61
N ILE A 932 -39.98 -35.81 -3.85
CA ILE A 932 -40.98 -36.72 -3.26
C ILE A 932 -41.92 -35.90 -2.38
N THR A 933 -43.21 -35.91 -2.70
CA THR A 933 -44.23 -35.18 -1.95
C THR A 933 -45.12 -36.15 -1.17
N ILE A 934 -45.30 -35.90 0.12
CA ILE A 934 -46.17 -36.65 1.04
C ILE A 934 -47.18 -35.71 1.71
N ASN A 935 -48.32 -36.22 2.14
CA ASN A 935 -49.39 -35.41 2.72
C ASN A 935 -49.19 -35.24 4.24
N SER A 936 -49.45 -34.03 4.76
CA SER A 936 -49.51 -33.73 6.19
C SER A 936 -50.72 -34.40 6.87
N GLU A 937 -51.84 -34.47 6.15
CA GLU A 937 -53.11 -35.03 6.61
C GLU A 937 -53.67 -36.04 5.60
N GLY A 938 -53.63 -37.33 5.95
CA GLY A 938 -54.09 -38.43 5.08
C GLY A 938 -53.13 -39.62 5.14
N ASN A 939 -53.48 -40.69 4.44
CA ASN A 939 -52.64 -41.89 4.40
C ASN A 939 -51.69 -41.81 3.19
N ASN A 940 -50.38 -41.88 3.45
CA ASN A 940 -49.39 -42.05 2.41
C ASN A 940 -49.14 -43.56 2.22
N TYR A 941 -49.16 -44.02 0.97
CA TYR A 941 -48.91 -45.41 0.59
C TYR A 941 -47.72 -45.47 -0.36
N VAL A 942 -46.92 -46.52 -0.24
CA VAL A 942 -45.81 -46.77 -1.18
C VAL A 942 -45.90 -48.20 -1.66
N ILE A 943 -45.69 -48.41 -2.95
CA ILE A 943 -45.56 -49.75 -3.53
C ILE A 943 -44.19 -49.91 -4.18
N PHE A 944 -43.66 -51.14 -4.09
CA PHE A 944 -42.44 -51.58 -4.76
C PHE A 944 -42.77 -52.70 -5.76
N PRO A 945 -43.27 -52.35 -6.95
CA PRO A 945 -43.57 -53.35 -7.97
C PRO A 945 -42.29 -54.08 -8.38
N ASP A 946 -42.32 -55.41 -8.43
CA ASP A 946 -41.32 -56.15 -9.19
C ASP A 946 -41.66 -56.00 -10.67
N TRP A 947 -41.06 -55.01 -11.32
CA TRP A 947 -41.29 -54.71 -12.73
C TRP A 947 -40.88 -55.85 -13.67
N LYS A 948 -40.18 -56.88 -13.17
CA LYS A 948 -39.81 -58.10 -13.92
C LYS A 948 -40.82 -59.24 -13.75
N ALA A 949 -41.82 -59.08 -12.89
CA ALA A 949 -42.88 -60.05 -12.69
C ALA A 949 -43.82 -60.12 -13.91
N ASP A 950 -44.69 -61.14 -13.92
CA ASP A 950 -45.74 -61.27 -14.93
C ASP A 950 -46.68 -60.04 -14.89
N GLN A 951 -46.91 -59.42 -16.05
CA GLN A 951 -47.64 -58.16 -16.17
C GLN A 951 -49.12 -58.29 -15.80
N GLU A 952 -49.75 -59.43 -16.07
CA GLU A 952 -51.17 -59.67 -15.76
C GLU A 952 -51.35 -59.87 -14.24
N GLN A 953 -50.44 -60.62 -13.62
CA GLN A 953 -50.38 -60.78 -12.16
C GLN A 953 -50.09 -59.45 -11.46
N LEU A 954 -49.14 -58.67 -11.96
CA LEU A 954 -48.77 -57.37 -11.40
C LEU A 954 -49.94 -56.37 -11.48
N ALA A 955 -50.65 -56.36 -12.62
CA ALA A 955 -51.84 -55.53 -12.81
C ALA A 955 -52.97 -55.89 -11.84
N MET A 956 -53.20 -57.18 -11.57
CA MET A 956 -54.16 -57.63 -10.54
C MET A 956 -53.78 -57.12 -9.15
N THR A 957 -52.53 -57.30 -8.72
CA THR A 957 -52.08 -56.88 -7.38
C THR A 957 -52.18 -55.36 -7.21
N ILE A 958 -51.74 -54.58 -8.20
CA ILE A 958 -51.85 -53.12 -8.16
C ILE A 958 -53.33 -52.69 -8.15
N SER A 959 -54.19 -53.39 -8.90
CA SER A 959 -55.63 -53.14 -8.88
C SER A 959 -56.23 -53.31 -7.50
N GLU A 960 -55.88 -54.37 -6.76
CA GLU A 960 -56.38 -54.61 -5.40
C GLU A 960 -55.86 -53.55 -4.41
N VAL A 961 -54.60 -53.11 -4.54
CA VAL A 961 -54.05 -52.00 -3.76
C VAL A 961 -54.83 -50.71 -4.02
N LEU A 962 -55.04 -50.36 -5.29
CA LEU A 962 -55.80 -49.16 -5.67
C LEU A 962 -57.25 -49.21 -5.16
N LYS A 963 -57.91 -50.37 -5.22
CA LYS A 963 -59.25 -50.57 -4.65
C LYS A 963 -59.27 -50.31 -3.15
N HIS A 964 -58.30 -50.83 -2.42
CA HIS A 964 -58.21 -50.65 -0.98
C HIS A 964 -58.02 -49.18 -0.62
N ILE A 965 -57.10 -48.49 -1.29
CA ILE A 965 -56.77 -47.09 -1.01
C ILE A 965 -57.88 -46.15 -1.49
N SER A 966 -58.69 -46.53 -2.49
CA SER A 966 -59.77 -45.69 -3.03
C SER A 966 -60.87 -45.31 -2.04
N GLN A 967 -60.91 -45.98 -0.88
CA GLN A 967 -61.83 -45.70 0.22
C GLN A 967 -61.34 -44.59 1.16
N GLU A 968 -60.09 -44.15 0.99
CA GLU A 968 -59.44 -43.12 1.81
C GLU A 968 -59.57 -41.74 1.15
N GLU A 969 -59.87 -40.71 1.94
CA GLU A 969 -59.86 -39.32 1.46
C GLU A 969 -58.43 -38.76 1.46
N ASN A 970 -58.04 -38.09 0.36
CA ASN A 970 -56.74 -37.41 0.19
C ASN A 970 -55.49 -38.30 0.34
N ALA A 971 -55.55 -39.53 -0.14
CA ALA A 971 -54.41 -40.46 -0.10
C ALA A 971 -53.36 -40.13 -1.19
N ILE A 972 -52.09 -40.35 -0.86
CA ILE A 972 -50.99 -40.30 -1.85
C ILE A 972 -50.44 -41.71 -2.01
N LEU A 973 -50.31 -42.19 -3.26
CA LEU A 973 -49.65 -43.43 -3.61
C LEU A 973 -48.33 -43.13 -4.33
N LEU A 974 -47.21 -43.48 -3.72
CA LEU A 974 -45.90 -43.42 -4.36
C LEU A 974 -45.56 -44.78 -4.98
N VAL A 975 -45.22 -44.77 -6.27
CA VAL A 975 -44.88 -45.97 -7.04
C VAL A 975 -43.39 -45.96 -7.32
N ASN A 976 -42.66 -46.93 -6.77
CA ASN A 976 -41.22 -47.02 -6.99
C ASN A 976 -40.88 -47.40 -8.43
N LEU A 977 -40.16 -46.54 -9.15
CA LEU A 977 -39.67 -46.75 -10.51
C LEU A 977 -38.29 -47.39 -10.61
N ASN A 978 -37.60 -47.65 -9.49
CA ASN A 978 -36.23 -48.17 -9.55
C ASN A 978 -36.17 -49.45 -10.42
N ASN A 979 -35.43 -49.36 -11.53
CA ASN A 979 -35.29 -50.38 -12.58
C ASN A 979 -36.47 -50.53 -13.57
N ALA A 980 -37.29 -49.50 -13.78
CA ALA A 980 -38.32 -49.44 -14.81
C ALA A 980 -38.37 -48.08 -15.53
N ASP A 981 -38.93 -48.08 -16.74
CA ASP A 981 -39.15 -46.87 -17.53
C ASP A 981 -40.44 -46.16 -17.09
N GLY A 982 -40.36 -44.88 -16.75
CA GLY A 982 -41.48 -44.11 -16.21
C GLY A 982 -42.64 -43.93 -17.20
N GLU A 983 -42.38 -43.85 -18.51
CA GLU A 983 -43.43 -43.71 -19.52
C GLU A 983 -44.19 -45.03 -19.69
N GLU A 984 -43.47 -46.16 -19.74
CA GLU A 984 -44.08 -47.49 -19.83
C GLU A 984 -44.92 -47.80 -18.59
N VAL A 985 -44.42 -47.47 -17.40
CA VAL A 985 -45.14 -47.64 -16.13
C VAL A 985 -46.38 -46.74 -16.06
N GLY A 986 -46.29 -45.49 -16.51
CA GLY A 986 -47.42 -44.57 -16.54
C GLY A 986 -48.56 -45.06 -17.44
N LEU A 987 -48.22 -45.60 -18.62
CA LEU A 987 -49.19 -46.24 -19.52
C LEU A 987 -49.85 -47.47 -18.88
N PHE A 988 -49.04 -48.32 -18.25
CA PHE A 988 -49.51 -49.51 -17.55
C PHE A 988 -50.47 -49.18 -16.38
N PHE A 989 -50.15 -48.17 -15.58
CA PHE A 989 -51.04 -47.67 -14.52
C PHE A 989 -52.33 -47.07 -15.09
N SER A 990 -52.24 -46.33 -16.19
CA SER A 990 -53.41 -45.75 -16.85
C SER A 990 -54.39 -46.82 -17.34
N GLU A 991 -53.88 -47.95 -17.82
CA GLU A 991 -54.68 -49.10 -18.24
C GLU A 991 -55.40 -49.75 -17.04
N ILE A 992 -54.70 -49.95 -15.93
CA ILE A 992 -55.27 -50.47 -14.68
C ILE A 992 -56.39 -49.55 -14.16
N VAL A 993 -56.12 -48.25 -14.10
CA VAL A 993 -57.06 -47.23 -13.63
C VAL A 993 -58.30 -47.15 -14.53
N MET A 994 -58.13 -47.18 -15.86
CA MET A 994 -59.26 -47.25 -16.79
C MET A 994 -60.09 -48.53 -16.62
N ASN A 995 -59.43 -49.67 -16.38
CA ASN A 995 -60.11 -50.94 -16.17
C ASN A 995 -60.95 -50.91 -14.87
N LEU A 996 -60.40 -50.39 -13.77
CA LEU A 996 -61.12 -50.19 -12.51
C LEU A 996 -62.32 -49.24 -12.67
N MET A 997 -62.16 -48.14 -13.40
CA MET A 997 -63.25 -47.21 -13.68
C MET A 997 -64.36 -47.85 -14.53
N LEU A 998 -64.00 -48.49 -15.64
CA LEU A 998 -64.97 -48.98 -16.62
C LEU A 998 -65.69 -50.26 -16.19
N ASN A 999 -64.97 -51.17 -15.52
CA ASN A 999 -65.50 -52.50 -15.19
C ASN A 999 -65.96 -52.62 -13.73
N GLU A 1000 -65.44 -51.80 -12.82
CA GLU A 1000 -65.75 -51.88 -11.38
C GLU A 1000 -66.35 -50.59 -10.80
N GLY A 1001 -66.41 -49.50 -11.56
CA GLY A 1001 -67.04 -48.24 -11.15
C GLY A 1001 -66.29 -47.48 -10.07
N ILE A 1002 -64.98 -47.70 -9.93
CA ILE A 1002 -64.14 -47.04 -8.92
C ILE A 1002 -63.43 -45.83 -9.54
N GLU A 1003 -63.71 -44.64 -9.02
CA GLU A 1003 -63.18 -43.37 -9.51
C GLU A 1003 -62.02 -42.91 -8.61
N LEU A 1004 -60.78 -43.06 -9.11
CA LEU A 1004 -59.56 -42.84 -8.33
C LEU A 1004 -59.10 -41.37 -8.33
N SER A 1005 -59.51 -40.59 -9.33
CA SER A 1005 -58.96 -39.26 -9.64
C SER A 1005 -59.31 -38.15 -8.65
N GLU A 1006 -60.35 -38.32 -7.83
CA GLU A 1006 -60.73 -37.32 -6.80
C GLU A 1006 -60.11 -37.62 -5.43
N ASN A 1007 -59.75 -38.87 -5.15
CA ASN A 1007 -59.39 -39.32 -3.80
C ASN A 1007 -57.91 -39.73 -3.65
N ILE A 1008 -57.23 -40.11 -4.74
CA ILE A 1008 -55.86 -40.62 -4.71
C ILE A 1008 -54.96 -39.86 -5.69
N ASN A 1009 -53.85 -39.32 -5.18
CA ASN A 1009 -52.78 -38.79 -6.01
C ASN A 1009 -51.68 -39.84 -6.20
N VAL A 1010 -51.37 -40.23 -7.44
CA VAL A 1010 -50.35 -41.23 -7.76
C VAL A 1010 -49.10 -40.53 -8.28
N SER A 1011 -47.96 -40.76 -7.61
CA SER A 1011 -46.66 -40.21 -8.01
C SER A 1011 -45.67 -41.33 -8.29
N PHE A 1012 -44.96 -41.27 -9.42
CA PHE A 1012 -43.94 -42.25 -9.80
C PHE A 1012 -42.55 -41.73 -9.42
N VAL A 1013 -41.80 -42.50 -8.63
CA VAL A 1013 -40.62 -42.00 -7.90
C VAL A 1013 -39.45 -42.98 -7.98
N ASN A 1014 -38.24 -42.48 -8.25
CA ASN A 1014 -37.00 -43.26 -8.07
C ASN A 1014 -36.45 -43.02 -6.65
N PHE A 1015 -36.62 -43.98 -5.75
CA PHE A 1015 -36.16 -43.84 -4.36
C PHE A 1015 -34.65 -44.08 -4.23
N THR A 1016 -33.95 -43.20 -3.54
CA THR A 1016 -32.62 -43.52 -3.00
C THR A 1016 -32.72 -44.44 -1.78
N VAL A 1017 -31.63 -45.17 -1.47
CA VAL A 1017 -31.55 -46.06 -0.30
C VAL A 1017 -31.87 -45.31 1.00
N ASN A 1018 -31.38 -44.06 1.13
CA ASN A 1018 -31.59 -43.23 2.32
C ASN A 1018 -33.03 -42.71 2.41
N GLN A 1019 -33.62 -42.25 1.31
CA GLN A 1019 -35.02 -41.78 1.29
C GLN A 1019 -35.99 -42.87 1.73
N TRP A 1020 -35.76 -44.12 1.32
CA TRP A 1020 -36.58 -45.25 1.77
C TRP A 1020 -36.44 -45.51 3.28
N GLN A 1021 -35.21 -45.53 3.79
CA GLN A 1021 -34.95 -45.78 5.22
C GLN A 1021 -35.66 -44.76 6.11
N SER A 1022 -35.73 -43.49 5.69
CA SER A 1022 -36.39 -42.41 6.44
C SER A 1022 -37.92 -42.36 6.27
N LEU A 1023 -38.48 -42.82 5.14
CA LEU A 1023 -39.93 -42.69 4.86
C LEU A 1023 -40.81 -43.79 5.49
N GLY A 1024 -40.22 -44.90 5.94
CA GLY A 1024 -40.90 -46.16 6.26
C GLY A 1024 -42.03 -46.15 7.31
N LYS A 1025 -42.33 -45.03 7.99
CA LYS A 1025 -43.39 -44.93 9.02
C LYS A 1025 -44.32 -43.73 8.93
N LEU A 1026 -44.09 -42.79 8.00
CA LEU A 1026 -45.12 -41.85 7.52
C LEU A 1026 -46.13 -42.56 6.60
N ILE A 1027 -45.82 -43.81 6.25
CA ILE A 1027 -46.60 -44.71 5.42
C ILE A 1027 -47.46 -45.58 6.34
N LYS A 1028 -48.79 -45.53 6.16
CA LYS A 1028 -49.73 -46.22 7.03
C LYS A 1028 -49.95 -47.64 6.52
N GLU A 1029 -49.51 -48.60 7.33
CA GLU A 1029 -49.73 -50.03 7.16
C GLU A 1029 -49.06 -50.69 5.95
N LYS A 1030 -48.60 -51.94 6.17
CA LYS A 1030 -48.21 -52.84 5.10
C LYS A 1030 -49.49 -53.50 4.59
N ILE A 1031 -50.00 -53.10 3.43
CA ILE A 1031 -51.12 -53.79 2.78
C ILE A 1031 -50.58 -55.14 2.27
N ASN A 1032 -50.65 -56.17 3.11
CA ASN A 1032 -50.25 -57.52 2.73
C ASN A 1032 -51.45 -58.20 2.06
N ILE A 1033 -51.58 -58.06 0.74
CA ILE A 1033 -52.65 -58.74 -0.01
C ILE A 1033 -52.25 -60.19 -0.16
N ASN A 1034 -52.94 -61.06 0.59
CA ASN A 1034 -52.59 -62.47 0.68
C ASN A 1034 -53.04 -63.20 -0.61
N CYS A 1035 -52.22 -63.16 -1.66
CA CYS A 1035 -52.34 -64.05 -2.80
C CYS A 1035 -51.46 -65.28 -2.51
N GLU A 1036 -52.04 -66.39 -2.09
CA GLU A 1036 -51.35 -67.61 -1.62
C GLU A 1036 -50.39 -68.31 -2.64
N LEU A 1037 -49.96 -67.67 -3.73
CA LEU A 1037 -49.05 -68.25 -4.74
C LEU A 1037 -48.09 -67.24 -5.41
N LEU A 1038 -47.29 -66.47 -4.66
CA LEU A 1038 -46.16 -65.72 -5.23
C LEU A 1038 -44.84 -65.88 -4.42
N PRO A 1039 -43.66 -65.88 -5.10
CA PRO A 1039 -42.38 -66.25 -4.51
C PRO A 1039 -41.78 -65.20 -3.57
N ASP A 1040 -40.90 -65.68 -2.67
CA ASP A 1040 -40.37 -65.05 -1.43
C ASP A 1040 -39.67 -63.67 -1.51
N ASN A 1041 -39.76 -62.93 -2.62
CA ASN A 1041 -38.90 -61.76 -2.87
C ASN A 1041 -39.66 -60.42 -2.99
N LEU A 1042 -40.97 -60.38 -2.76
CA LEU A 1042 -41.71 -59.12 -2.69
C LEU A 1042 -41.75 -58.64 -1.23
N VAL A 1043 -40.79 -57.79 -0.86
CA VAL A 1043 -40.94 -56.96 0.34
C VAL A 1043 -41.71 -55.71 -0.08
N ILE A 1044 -43.01 -55.66 0.25
CA ILE A 1044 -43.73 -54.38 0.36
C ILE A 1044 -43.09 -53.58 1.49
#